data_AF-A0A9X4DF78-F1
#
_entry.id   AF-A0A9X4DF78-F1
#
_cell.length_a   1.000
_cell.length_b   1.000
_cell.length_c   1.000
_cell.angle_alpha   90.00
_cell.angle_beta   90.00
_cell.angle_gamma   90.00
#
_symmetry.space_group_name_H-M   'P 1'
#
loop_
_entity.id
_entity.type
_entity.pdbx_description
1 polymer ?
#
loop_
_entity_poly.entity_id
_entity_poly.type
_entity_poly.pdbx_seq_one_letter_code
_entity_poly.pdbx_strand_id
1 'polypeptide(L)'
;MLLPFELDPQIIHHIIYSQAGSIGKAVIELIMNSVDAKATTVRLTMTKAGFDCVDDGTGFASREDVVRYFGRFGTPHQEGDATYGRFRLGRGQIMAHARTEWVSNRWSMQVDTRVMGYSYELEDLQEPSNGCSITGTWYEALNDLELMSAVQEIRDLVRYTPISVELNGRVITRNPASEKWDFEDDFAYYRAKEEGPVSIYNQGVLIRHDSSHVWGAGGLIVSKKAINLNVSRTEILRKTCPVWKPIAKEFRRLAEAVSAKLGDHRKTEARREKSARSLLSGDENICEVFAKEEVITLLPGKRHITLMEFRLKAFNWHKGTYTLIEHGDDIPKGEAIAREGLIQIVHPKTLERFGCHNHIDFEEALDRALCNVSEAAQAFEERGERAPWFWRGKALDAPSLAAYSTFRNAFIERTQIVDDRQTLDKETRRAWTALRWCLQHYAGACIGAERYRDGTLRHGEKRMQILLGESNTAEAWTDGRTYLAIGSDIVKRLNSKPLETVAYIFGLVEHEVAHQGDSIACGHDEAFYQRYHDISIRMAPERQRFMHKWLMKYTMSLEREGQKSRGRAWSERYLVDRVGSGRMKRGLSPVIEDVSADPIVTEAVPEQSMALLNIINASLVQTGACPEPPNWEAVREQARIDQQAVTERARDAHEKRKAEDAELERYINSVEDDAAADVQKLLELEAAEFPQGVLAYLVSSMVYGGYSDDDIKRAWANKEWEQQDHPGEYYHEDFDPDEPIDPELEAAMEAEFEREMAKEKPIADELWRVDEDCREFVYEGENFWLLERNAAAAGFSRVETYLKWRHQESEA
;
A
#
# COMPACT_ATOMS: atom_id res chain seq x y z
N MET A 1 -30.14 45.36 -15.60
CA MET A 1 -28.90 46.18 -15.62
C MET A 1 -27.75 45.21 -15.62
N LEU A 2 -26.84 45.31 -16.60
CA LEU A 2 -25.63 44.48 -16.64
C LEU A 2 -24.51 45.29 -16.01
N LEU A 3 -24.03 44.85 -14.86
CA LEU A 3 -22.85 45.42 -14.21
C LEU A 3 -21.65 44.53 -14.50
N PRO A 4 -20.45 45.09 -14.74
CA PRO A 4 -19.24 44.30 -14.89
C PRO A 4 -18.81 43.71 -13.53
N PHE A 5 -18.08 42.61 -13.57
CA PHE A 5 -17.34 42.12 -12.40
C PHE A 5 -16.09 42.99 -12.19
N GLU A 6 -15.71 43.20 -10.93
CA GLU A 6 -14.50 43.90 -10.51
C GLU A 6 -13.56 42.93 -9.76
N LEU A 7 -12.26 43.24 -9.71
CA LEU A 7 -11.25 42.45 -8.98
C LEU A 7 -10.70 43.29 -7.82
N ASP A 8 -10.73 42.72 -6.62
CA ASP A 8 -10.14 43.33 -5.42
C ASP A 8 -8.60 43.26 -5.49
N PRO A 9 -7.86 44.33 -5.14
CA PRO A 9 -6.40 44.31 -5.07
C PRO A 9 -5.80 43.19 -4.19
N GLN A 10 -6.53 42.71 -3.17
CA GLN A 10 -6.12 41.58 -2.34
C GLN A 10 -5.95 40.28 -3.15
N ILE A 11 -6.51 40.16 -4.37
CA ILE A 11 -6.26 39.00 -5.22
C ILE A 11 -4.76 38.78 -5.51
N ILE A 12 -3.93 39.84 -5.44
CA ILE A 12 -2.47 39.74 -5.59
C ILE A 12 -1.88 38.91 -4.46
N HIS A 13 -2.42 39.01 -3.23
CA HIS A 13 -2.03 38.18 -2.09
C HIS A 13 -2.20 36.70 -2.40
N HIS A 14 -3.41 36.29 -2.81
CA HIS A 14 -3.72 34.90 -3.13
C HIS A 14 -2.93 34.36 -4.33
N ILE A 15 -2.59 35.22 -5.29
CA ILE A 15 -1.73 34.84 -6.42
C ILE A 15 -0.29 34.54 -5.94
N ILE A 16 0.20 35.27 -4.94
CA ILE A 16 1.56 35.10 -4.40
C ILE A 16 1.59 33.93 -3.42
N TYR A 17 0.76 33.93 -2.39
CA TYR A 17 0.83 32.98 -1.27
C TYR A 17 -0.01 31.73 -1.48
N SER A 18 -1.27 31.85 -1.92
CA SER A 18 -2.15 30.68 -2.09
C SER A 18 -1.84 29.80 -3.32
N GLN A 19 -0.97 30.26 -4.23
CA GLN A 19 -0.49 29.45 -5.36
C GLN A 19 0.93 28.89 -5.17
N ALA A 20 1.62 29.27 -4.10
CA ALA A 20 2.99 28.87 -3.82
C ALA A 20 3.01 27.54 -3.03
N GLY A 21 2.86 26.42 -3.75
CA GLY A 21 2.79 25.09 -3.11
C GLY A 21 4.11 24.62 -2.49
N SER A 22 5.21 24.63 -3.27
CA SER A 22 6.54 24.20 -2.81
C SER A 22 7.63 25.10 -3.39
N ILE A 23 8.80 25.12 -2.75
CA ILE A 23 9.98 25.84 -3.26
C ILE A 23 10.35 25.34 -4.67
N GLY A 24 10.31 24.02 -4.91
CA GLY A 24 10.58 23.48 -6.24
C GLY A 24 9.60 24.01 -7.27
N LYS A 25 8.30 24.06 -6.96
CA LYS A 25 7.28 24.64 -7.83
C LYS A 25 7.49 26.14 -8.08
N ALA A 26 7.84 26.91 -7.06
CA ALA A 26 8.14 28.34 -7.21
C ALA A 26 9.38 28.58 -8.08
N VAL A 27 10.43 27.77 -7.93
CA VAL A 27 11.66 27.87 -8.73
C VAL A 27 11.43 27.50 -10.19
N ILE A 28 10.59 26.49 -10.50
CA ILE A 28 10.33 26.17 -11.92
C ILE A 28 9.59 27.28 -12.66
N GLU A 29 8.83 28.12 -11.97
CA GLU A 29 8.22 29.31 -12.61
C GLU A 29 9.30 30.27 -13.12
N LEU A 30 10.44 30.39 -12.41
CA LEU A 30 11.59 31.16 -12.89
C LEU A 30 12.18 30.54 -14.16
N ILE A 31 12.39 29.23 -14.15
CA ILE A 31 12.96 28.49 -15.28
C ILE A 31 12.04 28.57 -16.51
N MET A 32 10.72 28.43 -16.33
CA MET A 32 9.74 28.58 -17.41
C MET A 32 9.74 30.00 -17.98
N ASN A 33 9.86 31.03 -17.14
CA ASN A 33 10.01 32.41 -17.61
C ASN A 33 11.30 32.60 -18.42
N SER A 34 12.41 31.95 -18.03
CA SER A 34 13.66 31.98 -18.82
C SER A 34 13.48 31.33 -20.18
N VAL A 35 12.70 30.23 -20.30
CA VAL A 35 12.36 29.66 -21.62
C VAL A 35 11.58 30.66 -22.48
N ASP A 36 10.59 31.34 -21.89
CA ASP A 36 9.80 32.35 -22.60
C ASP A 36 10.66 33.58 -23.00
N ALA A 37 11.69 33.90 -22.23
CA ALA A 37 12.71 34.90 -22.54
C ALA A 37 13.75 34.43 -23.59
N LYS A 38 13.54 33.26 -24.20
CA LYS A 38 14.42 32.65 -25.22
C LYS A 38 15.84 32.36 -24.72
N ALA A 39 16.00 32.09 -23.42
CA ALA A 39 17.25 31.59 -22.86
C ALA A 39 17.63 30.25 -23.51
N THR A 40 18.92 29.96 -23.57
CA THR A 40 19.45 28.64 -23.92
C THR A 40 19.90 27.86 -22.69
N THR A 41 20.32 28.57 -21.64
CA THR A 41 20.87 28.00 -20.41
C THR A 41 20.39 28.75 -19.18
N VAL A 42 20.07 28.00 -18.12
CA VAL A 42 19.82 28.52 -16.77
C VAL A 42 20.83 27.89 -15.81
N ARG A 43 21.49 28.72 -15.00
CA ARG A 43 22.33 28.28 -13.88
C ARG A 43 21.62 28.61 -12.58
N LEU A 44 21.30 27.57 -11.82
CA LEU A 44 20.64 27.64 -10.53
C LEU A 44 21.60 27.15 -9.44
N THR A 45 21.86 27.99 -8.45
CA THR A 45 22.55 27.60 -7.22
C THR A 45 21.54 27.69 -6.08
N MET A 46 21.52 26.68 -5.21
CA MET A 46 20.61 26.64 -4.07
C MET A 46 21.35 26.18 -2.82
N THR A 47 21.14 26.92 -1.74
CA THR A 47 21.74 26.72 -0.43
C THR A 47 20.68 26.80 0.65
N LYS A 48 21.06 26.52 1.90
CA LYS A 48 20.19 26.68 3.07
C LYS A 48 19.72 28.12 3.28
N ALA A 49 20.49 29.12 2.84
CA ALA A 49 20.19 30.53 3.08
C ALA A 49 19.44 31.20 1.93
N GLY A 50 19.52 30.65 0.72
CA GLY A 50 18.97 31.29 -0.46
C GLY A 50 19.29 30.57 -1.76
N PHE A 51 19.01 31.24 -2.86
CA PHE A 51 19.27 30.76 -4.21
C PHE A 51 19.73 31.88 -5.15
N ASP A 52 20.37 31.47 -6.24
CA ASP A 52 20.73 32.32 -7.38
C ASP A 52 20.29 31.62 -8.67
N CYS A 53 19.44 32.27 -9.45
CA CYS A 53 18.93 31.79 -10.74
C CYS A 53 19.32 32.76 -11.84
N VAL A 54 20.20 32.35 -12.76
CA VAL A 54 20.74 33.20 -13.82
C VAL A 54 20.47 32.58 -15.19
N ASP A 55 19.86 33.36 -16.08
CA ASP A 55 19.61 32.98 -17.47
C ASP A 55 20.33 33.88 -18.49
N ASP A 56 20.49 33.36 -19.71
CA ASP A 56 21.08 34.06 -20.85
C ASP A 56 20.03 34.56 -21.87
N GLY A 57 18.79 34.77 -21.42
CA GLY A 57 17.68 35.23 -22.25
C GLY A 57 17.78 36.71 -22.65
N THR A 58 16.70 37.24 -23.22
CA THR A 58 16.66 38.64 -23.66
C THR A 58 16.49 39.64 -22.52
N GLY A 59 16.02 39.20 -21.36
CA GLY A 59 15.62 40.08 -20.25
C GLY A 59 14.44 40.99 -20.59
N PHE A 60 14.15 41.96 -19.71
CA PHE A 60 13.18 43.03 -19.99
C PHE A 60 13.79 44.02 -21.00
N ALA A 61 13.04 44.40 -22.04
CA ALA A 61 13.59 45.22 -23.14
C ALA A 61 13.54 46.74 -22.85
N SER A 62 12.63 47.19 -21.99
CA SER A 62 12.43 48.59 -21.64
C SER A 62 11.95 48.76 -20.19
N ARG A 63 12.06 49.98 -19.65
CA ARG A 63 11.51 50.33 -18.33
C ARG A 63 10.00 50.16 -18.30
N GLU A 64 9.33 50.49 -19.40
CA GLU A 64 7.89 50.28 -19.58
C GLU A 64 7.53 48.79 -19.51
N ASP A 65 8.35 47.90 -20.07
CA ASP A 65 8.14 46.45 -19.97
C ASP A 65 8.27 45.96 -18.53
N VAL A 66 9.23 46.48 -17.76
CA VAL A 66 9.34 46.18 -16.32
C VAL A 66 8.04 46.57 -15.61
N VAL A 67 7.60 47.81 -15.75
CA VAL A 67 6.36 48.28 -15.10
C VAL A 67 5.14 47.48 -15.54
N ARG A 68 5.05 47.15 -16.83
CA ARG A 68 3.87 46.47 -17.42
C ARG A 68 3.84 44.97 -17.16
N TYR A 69 4.98 44.31 -17.10
CA TYR A 69 5.08 42.85 -17.08
C TYR A 69 5.63 42.30 -15.78
N PHE A 70 6.53 43.02 -15.11
CA PHE A 70 6.94 42.69 -13.74
C PHE A 70 5.97 43.28 -12.73
N GLY A 71 5.65 44.57 -12.85
CA GLY A 71 4.82 45.30 -11.88
C GLY A 71 3.32 45.00 -11.92
N ARG A 72 2.83 44.30 -12.95
CA ARG A 72 1.40 43.98 -13.11
C ARG A 72 1.17 42.49 -13.28
N PHE A 73 0.39 41.90 -12.39
CA PHE A 73 -0.09 40.52 -12.49
C PHE A 73 -1.26 40.41 -13.48
N GLY A 74 -1.35 39.30 -14.21
CA GLY A 74 -2.52 39.01 -15.05
C GLY A 74 -2.52 39.67 -16.44
N THR A 75 -1.45 40.38 -16.83
CA THR A 75 -1.35 40.94 -18.19
C THR A 75 -1.28 39.79 -19.21
N PRO A 76 -2.26 39.63 -20.11
CA PRO A 76 -2.27 38.51 -21.03
C PRO A 76 -1.17 38.64 -22.09
N HIS A 77 -0.65 37.47 -22.47
CA HIS A 77 0.23 37.29 -23.61
C HIS A 77 -0.51 37.46 -24.94
N GLN A 78 0.18 37.92 -25.98
CA GLN A 78 -0.30 37.83 -27.37
C GLN A 78 -0.08 36.40 -27.89
N GLU A 79 -0.95 35.92 -28.77
CA GLU A 79 -0.82 34.55 -29.29
C GLU A 79 0.57 34.37 -29.98
N GLY A 80 1.38 33.44 -29.45
CA GLY A 80 2.71 33.11 -29.96
C GLY A 80 3.89 33.85 -29.31
N ASP A 81 3.68 34.69 -28.30
CA ASP A 81 4.76 35.43 -27.62
C ASP A 81 5.38 34.68 -26.41
N ALA A 82 4.78 33.56 -25.96
CA ALA A 82 5.28 32.71 -24.88
C ALA A 82 4.85 31.25 -25.02
N THR A 83 5.67 30.34 -24.49
CA THR A 83 5.45 28.89 -24.44
C THR A 83 4.69 28.50 -23.17
N TYR A 84 5.06 29.06 -22.01
CA TYR A 84 4.49 28.67 -20.71
C TYR A 84 3.62 29.77 -20.08
N GLY A 85 4.02 31.03 -20.18
CA GLY A 85 3.59 32.18 -19.39
C GLY A 85 2.15 32.69 -19.54
N ARG A 86 1.17 31.92 -20.03
CA ARG A 86 -0.17 32.39 -20.46
C ARG A 86 -0.85 33.50 -19.62
N PHE A 87 -0.76 33.45 -18.29
CA PHE A 87 -1.41 34.40 -17.37
C PHE A 87 -0.46 35.40 -16.68
N ARG A 88 0.87 35.26 -16.84
CA ARG A 88 1.90 36.09 -16.16
C ARG A 88 1.68 36.23 -14.65
N LEU A 89 1.41 35.11 -13.99
CA LEU A 89 1.22 35.05 -12.53
C LEU A 89 2.38 34.38 -11.79
N GLY A 90 3.01 33.38 -12.40
CA GLY A 90 3.93 32.46 -11.73
C GLY A 90 5.14 33.08 -11.03
N ARG A 91 5.64 34.23 -11.50
CA ARG A 91 6.75 34.92 -10.83
C ARG A 91 6.45 35.32 -9.38
N GLY A 92 5.17 35.47 -9.02
CA GLY A 92 4.76 35.81 -7.66
C GLY A 92 5.06 34.69 -6.66
N GLN A 93 5.06 33.42 -7.10
CA GLN A 93 5.20 32.29 -6.19
C GLN A 93 6.53 32.29 -5.44
N ILE A 94 7.64 32.70 -6.08
CA ILE A 94 8.93 32.77 -5.38
C ILE A 94 8.96 33.86 -4.30
N MET A 95 8.14 34.90 -4.46
CA MET A 95 8.07 36.04 -3.53
C MET A 95 7.41 35.64 -2.21
N ALA A 96 6.66 34.53 -2.17
CA ALA A 96 6.13 33.96 -0.93
C ALA A 96 7.21 33.31 -0.06
N HIS A 97 8.25 32.75 -0.68
CA HIS A 97 9.31 31.99 0.01
C HIS A 97 10.58 32.79 0.27
N ALA A 98 10.83 33.85 -0.50
CA ALA A 98 12.06 34.62 -0.42
C ALA A 98 11.84 36.12 -0.63
N ARG A 99 12.68 36.93 0.02
CA ARG A 99 12.99 38.27 -0.49
C ARG A 99 13.85 38.10 -1.74
N THR A 100 13.54 38.82 -2.81
CA THR A 100 14.18 38.61 -4.11
C THR A 100 14.68 39.92 -4.72
N GLU A 101 15.83 39.83 -5.37
CA GLU A 101 16.39 40.86 -6.24
C GLU A 101 16.46 40.30 -7.66
N TRP A 102 15.89 41.05 -8.60
CA TRP A 102 15.82 40.70 -10.01
C TRP A 102 16.61 41.72 -10.81
N VAL A 103 17.73 41.31 -11.38
CA VAL A 103 18.58 42.15 -12.23
C VAL A 103 18.42 41.72 -13.68
N SER A 104 17.94 42.62 -14.54
CA SER A 104 17.78 42.36 -15.96
C SER A 104 18.11 43.60 -16.77
N ASN A 105 19.06 43.47 -17.71
CA ASN A 105 19.58 44.58 -18.50
C ASN A 105 19.96 45.74 -17.59
N ARG A 106 19.27 46.88 -17.68
CA ARG A 106 19.57 48.09 -16.89
C ARG A 106 18.69 48.27 -15.66
N TRP A 107 17.94 47.25 -15.23
CA TRP A 107 16.95 47.39 -14.17
C TRP A 107 17.22 46.39 -13.05
N SER A 108 17.14 46.88 -11.81
CA SER A 108 17.01 46.06 -10.61
C SER A 108 15.61 46.22 -10.04
N MET A 109 14.92 45.11 -9.78
CA MET A 109 13.68 45.08 -9.01
C MET A 109 13.89 44.33 -7.70
N GLN A 110 13.67 45.00 -6.57
CA GLN A 110 13.73 44.37 -5.25
C GLN A 110 12.33 44.20 -4.68
N VAL A 111 12.08 43.00 -4.14
CA VAL A 111 10.78 42.59 -3.59
C VAL A 111 10.97 41.90 -2.24
N ASP A 112 10.37 42.46 -1.20
CA ASP A 112 10.16 41.84 0.10
C ASP A 112 8.69 42.04 0.49
N THR A 113 7.86 41.04 0.25
CA THR A 113 6.42 41.11 0.49
C THR A 113 6.05 41.26 1.96
N ARG A 114 6.92 40.84 2.89
CA ARG A 114 6.68 40.97 4.34
C ARG A 114 6.89 42.40 4.84
N VAL A 115 7.76 43.17 4.18
CA VAL A 115 8.08 44.56 4.57
C VAL A 115 7.44 45.60 3.65
N MET A 116 7.37 45.33 2.35
CA MET A 116 6.92 46.28 1.31
C MET A 116 5.46 46.08 0.91
N GLY A 117 4.78 45.04 1.44
CA GLY A 117 3.46 44.62 0.97
C GLY A 117 3.50 44.18 -0.50
N TYR A 118 2.59 44.68 -1.33
CA TYR A 118 2.53 44.37 -2.76
C TYR A 118 3.26 45.40 -3.64
N SER A 119 4.26 46.08 -3.07
CA SER A 119 5.12 47.05 -3.75
C SER A 119 6.50 46.46 -4.06
N TYR A 120 7.21 47.07 -5.01
CA TYR A 120 8.60 46.72 -5.32
C TYR A 120 9.41 48.00 -5.57
N GLU A 121 10.71 47.93 -5.31
CA GLU A 121 11.65 48.99 -5.65
C GLU A 121 12.20 48.76 -7.05
N LEU A 122 12.37 49.83 -7.82
CA LEU A 122 12.90 49.80 -9.18
C LEU A 122 14.04 50.80 -9.32
N GLU A 123 15.24 50.29 -9.61
CA GLU A 123 16.45 51.10 -9.81
C GLU A 123 17.03 50.94 -11.22
N ASP A 124 17.60 52.03 -11.75
CA ASP A 124 18.33 52.02 -13.02
C ASP A 124 19.83 51.75 -12.77
N LEU A 125 20.34 50.67 -13.35
CA LEU A 125 21.74 50.24 -13.26
C LEU A 125 22.62 50.94 -14.30
N GLN A 126 23.83 51.34 -13.89
CA GLN A 126 24.80 51.99 -14.78
C GLN A 126 25.32 51.03 -15.86
N GLU A 127 25.62 49.79 -15.47
CA GLU A 127 26.09 48.73 -16.36
C GLU A 127 24.96 47.74 -16.67
N PRO A 128 24.66 47.47 -17.95
CA PRO A 128 23.64 46.50 -18.30
C PRO A 128 24.12 45.05 -18.04
N SER A 129 23.27 44.22 -17.43
CA SER A 129 23.46 42.78 -17.28
C SER A 129 22.66 42.01 -18.34
N ASN A 130 23.33 41.16 -19.13
CA ASN A 130 22.62 40.34 -20.11
C ASN A 130 21.72 39.31 -19.40
N GLY A 131 20.53 39.04 -19.97
CA GLY A 131 19.58 38.08 -19.43
C GLY A 131 18.85 38.57 -18.18
N CYS A 132 18.58 37.64 -17.28
CA CYS A 132 17.99 37.89 -15.97
C CYS A 132 18.76 37.12 -14.89
N SER A 133 19.11 37.80 -13.81
CA SER A 133 19.69 37.23 -12.59
C SER A 133 18.73 37.47 -11.45
N ILE A 134 18.34 36.40 -10.76
CA ILE A 134 17.41 36.44 -9.64
C ILE A 134 18.13 35.86 -8.43
N THR A 135 18.38 36.69 -7.44
CA THR A 135 18.96 36.26 -6.17
C THR A 135 17.87 36.34 -5.11
N GLY A 136 17.72 35.28 -4.32
CA GLY A 136 16.74 35.25 -3.24
C GLY A 136 17.35 34.80 -1.93
N THR A 137 16.96 35.45 -0.83
CA THR A 137 17.19 34.94 0.52
C THR A 137 15.90 34.36 1.04
N TRP A 138 15.92 33.11 1.49
CA TRP A 138 14.74 32.49 2.07
C TRP A 138 14.29 33.24 3.32
N TYR A 139 12.98 33.41 3.51
CA TYR A 139 12.48 33.96 4.77
C TYR A 139 12.76 33.00 5.93
N GLU A 140 12.71 31.71 5.66
CA GLU A 140 13.04 30.62 6.58
C GLU A 140 14.16 29.78 5.96
N ALA A 141 15.27 29.65 6.68
CA ALA A 141 16.43 28.94 6.17
C ALA A 141 16.17 27.44 6.11
N LEU A 142 16.53 26.80 5.00
CA LEU A 142 16.26 25.40 4.79
C LEU A 142 17.18 24.51 5.65
N ASN A 143 16.64 23.44 6.19
CA ASN A 143 17.39 22.35 6.78
C ASN A 143 18.00 21.42 5.70
N ASP A 144 18.78 20.41 6.09
CA ASP A 144 19.44 19.51 5.11
C ASP A 144 18.45 18.64 4.32
N LEU A 145 17.37 18.20 4.96
CA LEU A 145 16.33 17.38 4.35
C LEU A 145 15.50 18.21 3.35
N GLU A 146 15.06 19.40 3.74
CA GLU A 146 14.33 20.36 2.89
C GLU A 146 15.14 20.72 1.65
N LEU A 147 16.42 21.08 1.83
CA LEU A 147 17.30 21.43 0.71
C LEU A 147 17.47 20.24 -0.25
N MET A 148 17.64 19.03 0.28
CA MET A 148 17.77 17.82 -0.54
C MET A 148 16.48 17.52 -1.30
N SER A 149 15.32 17.62 -0.62
CA SER A 149 13.99 17.43 -1.20
C SER A 149 13.73 18.42 -2.33
N ALA A 150 13.96 19.72 -2.10
CA ALA A 150 13.79 20.76 -3.11
C ALA A 150 14.73 20.57 -4.31
N VAL A 151 16.00 20.19 -4.08
CA VAL A 151 16.95 19.88 -5.18
C VAL A 151 16.47 18.70 -6.02
N GLN A 152 15.93 17.65 -5.38
CA GLN A 152 15.42 16.47 -6.07
C GLN A 152 14.13 16.78 -6.82
N GLU A 153 13.22 17.54 -6.21
CA GLU A 153 11.98 17.99 -6.84
C GLU A 153 12.27 18.81 -8.10
N ILE A 154 13.14 19.82 -8.03
CA ILE A 154 13.54 20.64 -9.19
C ILE A 154 14.10 19.76 -10.31
N ARG A 155 14.98 18.81 -9.98
CA ARG A 155 15.56 17.86 -10.95
C ARG A 155 14.49 17.06 -11.69
N ASP A 156 13.47 16.60 -10.98
CA ASP A 156 12.39 15.83 -11.58
C ASP A 156 11.44 16.73 -12.38
N LEU A 157 11.17 17.94 -11.88
CA LEU A 157 10.29 18.89 -12.55
C LEU A 157 10.82 19.35 -13.92
N VAL A 158 12.12 19.62 -14.03
CA VAL A 158 12.69 20.22 -15.25
C VAL A 158 13.38 19.23 -16.17
N ARG A 159 13.36 17.93 -15.85
CA ARG A 159 14.16 16.89 -16.52
C ARG A 159 14.18 16.97 -18.05
N TYR A 160 13.07 17.35 -18.69
CA TYR A 160 12.93 17.38 -20.14
C TYR A 160 12.70 18.77 -20.72
N THR A 161 12.98 19.85 -19.98
CA THR A 161 12.83 21.22 -20.49
C THR A 161 13.70 21.45 -21.73
N PRO A 162 13.28 22.33 -22.66
CA PRO A 162 13.99 22.55 -23.91
C PRO A 162 15.35 23.27 -23.75
N ILE A 163 15.56 23.93 -22.61
CA ILE A 163 16.81 24.64 -22.28
C ILE A 163 17.70 23.79 -21.37
N SER A 164 18.99 24.10 -21.33
CA SER A 164 19.93 23.46 -20.40
C SER A 164 19.78 24.06 -19.01
N VAL A 165 19.44 23.26 -18.00
CA VAL A 165 19.40 23.72 -16.60
C VAL A 165 20.54 23.05 -15.83
N GLU A 166 21.38 23.87 -15.23
CA GLU A 166 22.44 23.47 -14.31
C GLU A 166 22.01 23.80 -12.88
N LEU A 167 22.01 22.80 -11.99
CA LEU A 167 21.70 22.96 -10.58
C LEU A 167 22.92 22.56 -9.74
N ASN A 168 23.45 23.50 -8.95
CA ASN A 168 24.62 23.29 -8.07
C ASN A 168 25.82 22.66 -8.81
N GLY A 169 26.14 23.18 -10.00
CA GLY A 169 27.27 22.72 -10.81
C GLY A 169 27.00 21.49 -11.68
N ARG A 170 25.76 20.98 -11.72
CA ARG A 170 25.41 19.76 -12.47
C ARG A 170 24.24 20.00 -13.42
N VAL A 171 24.40 19.63 -14.68
CA VAL A 171 23.30 19.65 -15.66
C VAL A 171 22.26 18.60 -15.27
N ILE A 172 21.01 19.04 -15.08
CA ILE A 172 19.88 18.20 -14.65
C ILE A 172 18.87 17.91 -15.76
N THR A 173 18.99 18.58 -16.91
CA THR A 173 18.11 18.39 -18.06
C THR A 173 18.64 17.35 -19.03
N ARG A 174 17.72 16.79 -19.82
CA ARG A 174 18.00 15.84 -20.90
C ARG A 174 17.16 16.18 -22.11
N ASN A 175 17.74 16.05 -23.30
CA ASN A 175 16.99 16.22 -24.53
C ASN A 175 16.07 14.99 -24.75
N PRO A 176 14.73 15.14 -24.73
CA PRO A 176 13.83 14.02 -24.94
C PRO A 176 14.05 13.35 -26.29
N ALA A 177 14.42 14.06 -27.36
CA ALA A 177 14.69 13.45 -28.67
C ALA A 177 15.91 12.51 -28.70
N SER A 178 16.80 12.59 -27.69
CA SER A 178 17.98 11.72 -27.56
C SER A 178 17.73 10.48 -26.69
N GLU A 179 16.57 10.40 -26.04
CA GLU A 179 16.18 9.30 -25.17
C GLU A 179 15.54 8.15 -25.96
N LYS A 180 15.52 6.95 -25.36
CA LYS A 180 14.86 5.79 -25.95
C LYS A 180 13.37 5.78 -25.58
N TRP A 181 12.50 5.78 -26.57
CA TRP A 181 11.04 5.75 -26.38
C TRP A 181 10.43 4.46 -26.94
N ASP A 182 9.29 4.05 -26.38
CA ASP A 182 8.53 2.92 -26.92
C ASP A 182 7.71 3.34 -28.13
N PHE A 183 7.27 4.59 -28.14
CA PHE A 183 6.56 5.20 -29.25
C PHE A 183 6.76 6.73 -29.25
N GLU A 184 6.60 7.33 -30.42
CA GLU A 184 6.68 8.77 -30.64
C GLU A 184 5.70 9.14 -31.75
N ASP A 185 4.91 10.20 -31.56
CA ASP A 185 4.04 10.79 -32.57
C ASP A 185 4.17 12.32 -32.60
N ASP A 186 3.29 13.01 -33.33
CA ASP A 186 3.27 14.47 -33.43
C ASP A 186 2.89 15.17 -32.11
N PHE A 187 2.37 14.44 -31.12
CA PHE A 187 1.86 14.99 -29.86
C PHE A 187 2.80 14.77 -28.69
N ALA A 188 3.46 13.62 -28.59
CA ALA A 188 4.30 13.28 -27.45
C ALA A 188 5.33 12.16 -27.72
N TYR A 189 6.25 12.03 -26.77
CA TYR A 189 7.09 10.86 -26.57
C TYR A 189 6.49 9.98 -25.47
N TYR A 190 6.49 8.67 -25.67
CA TYR A 190 5.84 7.71 -24.77
C TYR A 190 6.78 6.59 -24.36
N ARG A 191 6.76 6.26 -23.06
CA ARG A 191 7.41 5.06 -22.52
C ARG A 191 6.46 4.39 -21.54
N ALA A 192 6.11 3.14 -21.78
CA ALA A 192 5.24 2.36 -20.91
C ALA A 192 6.08 1.40 -20.05
N LYS A 193 5.67 1.20 -18.81
CA LYS A 193 6.34 0.33 -17.83
C LYS A 193 5.33 -0.61 -17.19
N GLU A 194 5.79 -1.74 -16.70
CA GLU A 194 4.93 -2.73 -16.02
C GLU A 194 4.35 -2.17 -14.71
N GLU A 195 5.16 -1.40 -13.97
CA GLU A 195 4.83 -0.87 -12.65
C GLU A 195 5.26 0.59 -12.48
N GLY A 196 4.80 1.21 -11.39
CA GLY A 196 5.07 2.60 -11.02
C GLY A 196 4.07 3.59 -11.60
N PRO A 197 4.08 4.87 -11.16
CA PRO A 197 3.15 5.87 -11.66
C PRO A 197 3.45 6.24 -13.13
N VAL A 198 2.48 6.91 -13.77
CA VAL A 198 2.66 7.53 -15.08
C VAL A 198 3.03 8.99 -14.88
N SER A 199 4.28 9.34 -15.17
CA SER A 199 4.76 10.72 -15.05
C SER A 199 4.43 11.51 -16.32
N ILE A 200 3.77 12.66 -16.18
CA ILE A 200 3.27 13.44 -17.32
C ILE A 200 3.97 14.80 -17.37
N TYR A 201 4.75 15.01 -18.43
CA TYR A 201 5.47 16.25 -18.70
C TYR A 201 4.75 17.03 -19.80
N ASN A 202 4.45 18.31 -19.55
CA ASN A 202 3.92 19.24 -20.53
C ASN A 202 5.08 20.05 -21.12
N GLN A 203 5.42 19.80 -22.39
CA GLN A 203 6.52 20.46 -23.10
C GLN A 203 7.88 20.36 -22.39
N GLY A 204 8.05 19.34 -21.54
CA GLY A 204 9.30 19.08 -20.83
C GLY A 204 9.28 19.38 -19.34
N VAL A 205 8.23 20.03 -18.84
CA VAL A 205 8.02 20.30 -17.40
C VAL A 205 7.06 19.27 -16.81
N LEU A 206 7.44 18.60 -15.72
CA LEU A 206 6.57 17.64 -15.02
C LEU A 206 5.40 18.37 -14.38
N ILE A 207 4.19 17.94 -14.73
CA ILE A 207 2.95 18.52 -14.21
C ILE A 207 2.43 17.67 -13.05
N ARG A 208 2.34 16.35 -13.26
CA ARG A 208 1.75 15.42 -12.30
C ARG A 208 2.18 13.98 -12.53
N HIS A 209 1.84 13.15 -11.55
CA HIS A 209 1.84 11.70 -11.65
C HIS A 209 0.40 11.19 -11.67
N ASP A 210 0.05 10.37 -12.67
CA ASP A 210 -1.16 9.56 -12.62
C ASP A 210 -0.84 8.23 -11.94
N SER A 211 -1.72 7.77 -11.04
CA SER A 211 -1.57 6.45 -10.44
C SER A 211 -1.65 5.36 -11.52
N SER A 212 -0.90 4.27 -11.31
CA SER A 212 -0.79 3.18 -12.28
C SER A 212 -2.12 2.50 -12.59
N HIS A 213 -3.07 2.46 -11.64
CA HIS A 213 -4.39 1.86 -11.85
C HIS A 213 -5.24 2.62 -12.88
N VAL A 214 -4.99 3.91 -13.09
CA VAL A 214 -5.72 4.70 -14.11
C VAL A 214 -5.47 4.13 -15.50
N TRP A 215 -4.25 3.63 -15.72
CA TRP A 215 -3.79 3.14 -17.01
C TRP A 215 -3.74 1.61 -17.07
N GLY A 216 -3.54 0.94 -15.92
CA GLY A 216 -3.22 -0.47 -15.79
C GLY A 216 -1.73 -0.77 -15.95
N ALA A 217 -0.90 0.27 -15.97
CA ALA A 217 0.54 0.23 -16.22
C ALA A 217 1.19 1.53 -15.71
N GLY A 218 2.50 1.50 -15.54
CA GLY A 218 3.31 2.70 -15.29
C GLY A 218 3.84 3.33 -16.57
N GLY A 219 4.53 4.46 -16.45
CA GLY A 219 5.19 5.05 -17.61
C GLY A 219 5.56 6.51 -17.52
N LEU A 220 5.80 7.07 -18.71
CA LEU A 220 6.28 8.42 -18.93
C LEU A 220 5.66 8.97 -20.23
N ILE A 221 5.11 10.16 -20.14
CA ILE A 221 4.57 10.92 -21.27
C ILE A 221 5.28 12.28 -21.29
N VAL A 222 5.90 12.64 -22.40
CA VAL A 222 6.48 13.98 -22.59
C VAL A 222 5.84 14.62 -23.81
N SER A 223 4.96 15.60 -23.59
CA SER A 223 4.26 16.26 -24.69
C SER A 223 5.20 17.16 -25.49
N LYS A 224 4.98 17.18 -26.81
CA LYS A 224 5.59 18.12 -27.76
C LYS A 224 4.74 19.38 -27.93
N LYS A 225 3.44 19.28 -27.62
CA LYS A 225 2.45 20.36 -27.71
C LYS A 225 1.92 20.71 -26.33
N ALA A 226 1.53 21.98 -26.16
CA ALA A 226 0.96 22.48 -24.91
C ALA A 226 -0.34 21.75 -24.54
N ILE A 227 -0.35 21.14 -23.36
CA ILE A 227 -1.55 20.58 -22.73
C ILE A 227 -2.31 21.71 -22.03
N ASN A 228 -3.65 21.69 -22.11
CA ASN A 228 -4.47 22.64 -21.37
C ASN A 228 -4.50 22.22 -19.89
N LEU A 229 -4.03 23.11 -19.03
CA LEU A 229 -3.98 22.92 -17.57
C LEU A 229 -4.92 23.90 -16.86
N ASN A 230 -5.20 23.63 -15.58
CA ASN A 230 -5.79 24.60 -14.67
C ASN A 230 -4.83 25.78 -14.40
N VAL A 231 -5.31 26.81 -13.68
CA VAL A 231 -4.53 28.04 -13.39
C VAL A 231 -3.25 27.72 -12.60
N SER A 232 -3.32 26.80 -11.64
CA SER A 232 -2.18 26.36 -10.81
C SER A 232 -1.24 25.34 -11.50
N ARG A 233 -1.53 24.93 -12.74
CA ARG A 233 -0.70 23.99 -13.52
C ARG A 233 -0.43 22.65 -12.83
N THR A 234 -1.38 22.16 -12.03
CA THR A 234 -1.32 20.85 -11.38
C THR A 234 -2.23 19.82 -12.06
N GLU A 235 -3.31 20.30 -12.67
CA GLU A 235 -4.36 19.45 -13.23
C GLU A 235 -4.54 19.64 -14.74
N ILE A 236 -4.82 18.53 -15.42
CA ILE A 236 -5.05 18.52 -16.87
C ILE A 236 -6.54 18.71 -17.12
N LEU A 237 -6.91 19.60 -18.03
CA LEU A 237 -8.31 19.78 -18.45
C LEU A 237 -8.74 18.65 -19.40
N ARG A 238 -8.81 17.42 -18.89
CA ARG A 238 -8.88 16.16 -19.68
C ARG A 238 -10.05 16.13 -20.67
N LYS A 239 -11.22 16.65 -20.29
CA LYS A 239 -12.44 16.64 -21.12
C LYS A 239 -12.37 17.60 -22.31
N THR A 240 -11.74 18.76 -22.14
CA THR A 240 -11.75 19.86 -23.11
C THR A 240 -10.44 20.00 -23.87
N CYS A 241 -9.33 19.47 -23.36
CA CYS A 241 -8.02 19.58 -24.01
C CYS A 241 -7.94 18.75 -25.31
N PRO A 242 -7.74 19.39 -26.48
CA PRO A 242 -7.63 18.68 -27.75
C PRO A 242 -6.30 17.94 -27.91
N VAL A 243 -5.25 18.37 -27.21
CA VAL A 243 -3.91 17.75 -27.21
C VAL A 243 -3.88 16.51 -26.32
N TRP A 244 -4.58 16.53 -25.18
CA TRP A 244 -4.59 15.40 -24.24
C TRP A 244 -5.31 14.16 -24.79
N LYS A 245 -6.43 14.34 -25.50
CA LYS A 245 -7.22 13.22 -26.04
C LYS A 245 -6.41 12.22 -26.89
N PRO A 246 -5.64 12.67 -27.91
CA PRO A 246 -4.80 11.75 -28.68
C PRO A 246 -3.67 11.14 -27.83
N ILE A 247 -3.03 11.92 -26.95
CA ILE A 247 -1.99 11.43 -26.03
C ILE A 247 -2.52 10.29 -25.15
N ALA A 248 -3.67 10.50 -24.52
CA ALA A 248 -4.28 9.52 -23.62
C ALA A 248 -4.70 8.25 -24.38
N LYS A 249 -5.23 8.40 -25.61
CA LYS A 249 -5.58 7.26 -26.47
C LYS A 249 -4.34 6.42 -26.79
N GLU A 250 -3.25 7.07 -27.18
CA GLU A 250 -2.03 6.37 -27.58
C GLU A 250 -1.33 5.71 -26.39
N PHE A 251 -1.23 6.40 -25.25
CA PHE A 251 -0.64 5.81 -24.05
C PHE A 251 -1.48 4.62 -23.53
N ARG A 252 -2.81 4.67 -23.62
CA ARG A 252 -3.68 3.52 -23.29
C ARG A 252 -3.37 2.29 -24.15
N ARG A 253 -3.17 2.47 -25.46
CA ARG A 253 -2.76 1.41 -26.38
C ARG A 253 -1.42 0.77 -25.97
N LEU A 254 -0.46 1.59 -25.55
CA LEU A 254 0.86 1.11 -25.09
C LEU A 254 0.76 0.38 -23.75
N ALA A 255 -0.03 0.89 -22.80
CA ALA A 255 -0.28 0.23 -21.51
C ALA A 255 -0.94 -1.15 -21.69
N GLU A 256 -1.90 -1.25 -22.60
CA GLU A 256 -2.52 -2.53 -22.98
C GLU A 256 -1.50 -3.49 -23.62
N ALA A 257 -0.61 -2.97 -24.48
CA ALA A 257 0.45 -3.79 -25.09
C ALA A 257 1.47 -4.32 -24.07
N VAL A 258 1.80 -3.55 -23.03
CA VAL A 258 2.63 -4.03 -21.90
C VAL A 258 1.92 -5.16 -21.16
N SER A 259 0.63 -4.97 -20.85
CA SER A 259 -0.20 -5.99 -20.19
C SER A 259 -0.31 -7.28 -21.02
N ALA A 260 -0.39 -7.18 -22.34
CA ALA A 260 -0.47 -8.32 -23.24
C ALA A 260 0.86 -9.11 -23.33
N LYS A 261 2.02 -8.43 -23.27
CA LYS A 261 3.35 -9.08 -23.32
C LYS A 261 3.66 -9.92 -22.09
N LEU A 262 3.16 -9.53 -20.92
CA LEU A 262 3.32 -10.28 -19.67
C LEU A 262 2.59 -11.64 -19.68
N GLY A 263 1.63 -11.81 -20.60
CA GLY A 263 0.77 -12.98 -20.72
C GLY A 263 -0.30 -13.05 -19.63
N ASP A 264 -1.32 -13.90 -19.84
CA ASP A 264 -2.44 -14.05 -18.90
C ASP A 264 -2.01 -14.55 -17.51
N HIS A 265 -0.84 -15.20 -17.42
CA HIS A 265 -0.33 -15.80 -16.18
C HIS A 265 0.36 -14.81 -15.23
N ARG A 266 0.71 -13.59 -15.68
CA ARG A 266 1.40 -12.59 -14.85
C ARG A 266 0.73 -11.24 -14.95
N LYS A 267 -0.42 -11.09 -14.27
CA LYS A 267 -1.13 -9.80 -14.17
C LYS A 267 -0.55 -8.97 -13.04
N THR A 268 -0.27 -7.70 -13.32
CA THR A 268 0.25 -6.72 -12.34
C THR A 268 -0.87 -6.24 -11.41
N GLU A 269 -0.52 -5.74 -10.23
CA GLU A 269 -1.50 -5.17 -9.30
C GLU A 269 -2.22 -3.95 -9.89
N ALA A 270 -1.52 -3.10 -10.65
CA ALA A 270 -2.12 -1.98 -11.36
C ALA A 270 -3.25 -2.41 -12.31
N ARG A 271 -3.08 -3.54 -13.03
CA ARG A 271 -4.13 -4.11 -13.89
C ARG A 271 -5.30 -4.63 -13.07
N ARG A 272 -5.04 -5.31 -11.94
CA ARG A 272 -6.08 -5.85 -11.07
C ARG A 272 -6.92 -4.73 -10.43
N GLU A 273 -6.28 -3.68 -9.93
CA GLU A 273 -6.96 -2.51 -9.37
C GLU A 273 -7.79 -1.79 -10.44
N LYS A 274 -7.24 -1.59 -11.64
CA LYS A 274 -8.01 -1.05 -12.78
C LYS A 274 -9.26 -1.87 -13.06
N SER A 275 -9.11 -3.21 -13.12
CA SER A 275 -10.23 -4.13 -13.33
C SER A 275 -11.26 -4.09 -12.21
N ALA A 276 -10.84 -3.98 -10.95
CA ALA A 276 -11.74 -3.79 -9.81
C ALA A 276 -12.55 -2.48 -9.95
N ARG A 277 -11.88 -1.36 -10.27
CA ARG A 277 -12.56 -0.08 -10.52
C ARG A 277 -13.53 -0.15 -11.72
N SER A 278 -13.17 -0.85 -12.79
CA SER A 278 -14.07 -1.10 -13.93
C SER A 278 -15.34 -1.86 -13.55
N LEU A 279 -15.26 -2.80 -12.60
CA LEU A 279 -16.43 -3.50 -12.05
C LEU A 279 -17.33 -2.53 -11.26
N LEU A 280 -16.75 -1.62 -10.48
CA LEU A 280 -17.49 -0.63 -9.69
C LEU A 280 -18.12 0.48 -10.54
N SER A 281 -17.50 0.84 -11.66
CA SER A 281 -17.96 1.91 -12.55
C SER A 281 -18.94 1.46 -13.64
N GLY A 282 -19.09 0.16 -13.89
CA GLY A 282 -19.93 -0.31 -14.99
C GLY A 282 -19.28 -0.13 -16.38
N ASP A 283 -17.98 -0.39 -16.51
CA ASP A 283 -17.27 -0.25 -17.80
C ASP A 283 -17.92 -1.09 -18.93
N GLU A 284 -17.76 -0.66 -20.19
CA GLU A 284 -18.35 -1.35 -21.35
C GLU A 284 -17.96 -2.84 -21.44
N ASN A 285 -16.75 -3.21 -20.98
CA ASN A 285 -16.25 -4.58 -20.99
C ASN A 285 -16.47 -5.34 -19.67
N ILE A 286 -17.35 -4.85 -18.78
CA ILE A 286 -17.52 -5.38 -17.43
C ILE A 286 -17.80 -6.88 -17.36
N CYS A 287 -18.58 -7.43 -18.31
CA CYS A 287 -18.87 -8.87 -18.38
C CYS A 287 -17.62 -9.72 -18.64
N GLU A 288 -16.66 -9.20 -19.42
CA GLU A 288 -15.38 -9.87 -19.66
C GLU A 288 -14.47 -9.75 -18.45
N VAL A 289 -14.41 -8.57 -17.83
CA VAL A 289 -13.65 -8.32 -16.59
C VAL A 289 -14.12 -9.28 -15.48
N PHE A 290 -15.43 -9.38 -15.26
CA PHE A 290 -16.04 -10.28 -14.28
C PHE A 290 -15.61 -11.75 -14.47
N ALA A 291 -15.57 -12.21 -15.72
CA ALA A 291 -15.31 -13.60 -16.05
C ALA A 291 -13.81 -13.96 -16.13
N LYS A 292 -12.94 -13.01 -16.49
CA LYS A 292 -11.55 -13.27 -16.86
C LYS A 292 -10.50 -12.52 -16.02
N GLU A 293 -10.84 -11.41 -15.40
CA GLU A 293 -9.88 -10.62 -14.62
C GLU A 293 -9.85 -11.05 -13.15
N GLU A 294 -8.66 -11.35 -12.64
CA GLU A 294 -8.50 -11.92 -11.30
C GLU A 294 -8.34 -10.77 -10.29
N VAL A 295 -9.46 -10.28 -9.77
CA VAL A 295 -9.54 -9.11 -8.89
C VAL A 295 -9.59 -9.49 -7.41
N ILE A 296 -10.03 -10.70 -7.08
CA ILE A 296 -10.12 -11.21 -5.70
C ILE A 296 -8.85 -11.97 -5.34
N THR A 297 -8.36 -11.81 -4.11
CA THR A 297 -7.26 -12.63 -3.57
C THR A 297 -7.71 -13.40 -2.36
N LEU A 298 -7.41 -14.69 -2.37
CA LEU A 298 -7.82 -15.64 -1.35
C LEU A 298 -6.62 -16.27 -0.67
N LEU A 299 -6.80 -16.62 0.60
CA LEU A 299 -5.99 -17.58 1.32
C LEU A 299 -6.48 -19.02 1.04
N PRO A 300 -5.62 -20.06 1.20
CA PRO A 300 -4.20 -19.97 1.56
C PRO A 300 -3.32 -19.52 0.39
N GLY A 301 -2.22 -18.87 0.73
CA GLY A 301 -1.32 -18.16 -0.17
C GLY A 301 -1.91 -16.85 -0.71
N LYS A 302 -1.25 -16.26 -1.71
CA LYS A 302 -1.77 -15.11 -2.46
C LYS A 302 -2.40 -15.57 -3.76
N ARG A 303 -3.51 -16.30 -3.68
CA ARG A 303 -4.19 -16.84 -4.87
C ARG A 303 -5.14 -15.81 -5.45
N HIS A 304 -4.81 -15.28 -6.62
CA HIS A 304 -5.69 -14.37 -7.36
C HIS A 304 -6.73 -15.17 -8.16
N ILE A 305 -8.01 -14.81 -8.05
CA ILE A 305 -9.12 -15.42 -8.79
C ILE A 305 -10.10 -14.36 -9.32
N THR A 306 -10.91 -14.73 -10.30
CA THR A 306 -11.93 -13.82 -10.86
C THR A 306 -13.10 -13.64 -9.90
N LEU A 307 -13.82 -12.53 -10.03
CA LEU A 307 -15.02 -12.29 -9.22
C LEU A 307 -16.09 -13.38 -9.47
N MET A 308 -16.19 -13.87 -10.72
CA MET A 308 -17.04 -15.00 -11.06
C MET A 308 -16.61 -16.29 -10.33
N GLU A 309 -15.32 -16.63 -10.34
CA GLU A 309 -14.82 -17.83 -9.65
C GLU A 309 -15.00 -17.74 -8.14
N PHE A 310 -14.79 -16.55 -7.56
CA PHE A 310 -15.04 -16.27 -6.14
C PHE A 310 -16.50 -16.58 -5.78
N ARG A 311 -17.44 -15.97 -6.51
CA ARG A 311 -18.88 -16.19 -6.31
C ARG A 311 -19.25 -17.67 -6.45
N LEU A 312 -18.83 -18.32 -7.52
CA LEU A 312 -19.13 -19.74 -7.74
C LEU A 312 -18.54 -20.61 -6.62
N LYS A 313 -17.35 -20.28 -6.12
CA LYS A 313 -16.76 -21.02 -5.01
C LYS A 313 -17.55 -20.90 -3.72
N ALA A 314 -17.93 -19.67 -3.37
CA ALA A 314 -18.71 -19.40 -2.18
C ALA A 314 -20.03 -20.19 -2.19
N PHE A 315 -20.80 -20.12 -3.28
CA PHE A 315 -22.09 -20.82 -3.37
C PHE A 315 -21.97 -22.35 -3.49
N ASN A 316 -21.01 -22.88 -4.25
CA ASN A 316 -20.93 -24.33 -4.49
C ASN A 316 -20.25 -25.11 -3.36
N TRP A 317 -19.24 -24.53 -2.68
CA TRP A 317 -18.42 -25.25 -1.71
C TRP A 317 -18.50 -24.68 -0.29
N HIS A 318 -18.89 -23.41 -0.13
CA HIS A 318 -18.91 -22.72 1.17
C HIS A 318 -20.30 -22.24 1.59
N LYS A 319 -21.36 -22.94 1.13
CA LYS A 319 -22.77 -22.67 1.50
C LYS A 319 -23.19 -21.20 1.29
N GLY A 320 -22.64 -20.53 0.29
CA GLY A 320 -22.93 -19.12 -0.02
C GLY A 320 -22.25 -18.11 0.90
N THR A 321 -21.26 -18.53 1.69
CA THR A 321 -20.57 -17.67 2.66
C THR A 321 -19.09 -17.52 2.34
N TYR A 322 -18.53 -16.39 2.79
CA TYR A 322 -17.10 -16.12 2.81
C TYR A 322 -16.73 -15.37 4.08
N THR A 323 -15.44 -15.28 4.38
CA THR A 323 -14.92 -14.41 5.43
C THR A 323 -13.77 -13.59 4.86
N LEU A 324 -13.39 -12.51 5.53
CA LEU A 324 -12.30 -11.65 5.09
C LEU A 324 -11.44 -11.23 6.27
N ILE A 325 -10.18 -10.93 5.96
CA ILE A 325 -9.23 -10.39 6.92
C ILE A 325 -9.02 -8.91 6.57
N GLU A 326 -9.19 -8.05 7.57
CA GLU A 326 -8.98 -6.60 7.43
C GLU A 326 -7.51 -6.23 7.69
N HIS A 327 -6.88 -6.85 8.71
CA HIS A 327 -5.53 -6.49 9.14
C HIS A 327 -4.48 -7.55 8.79
N GLY A 328 -3.27 -7.09 8.43
CA GLY A 328 -2.16 -7.97 8.03
C GLY A 328 -1.74 -8.99 9.10
N ASP A 329 -1.90 -8.66 10.37
CA ASP A 329 -1.50 -9.50 11.52
C ASP A 329 -2.30 -10.80 11.61
N ASP A 330 -3.50 -10.83 11.04
CA ASP A 330 -4.36 -12.01 11.04
C ASP A 330 -4.02 -12.97 9.88
N ILE A 331 -3.18 -12.58 8.91
CA ILE A 331 -2.82 -13.41 7.76
C ILE A 331 -2.22 -14.76 8.17
N PRO A 332 -1.24 -14.86 9.09
CA PRO A 332 -0.67 -16.16 9.48
C PRO A 332 -1.71 -17.14 10.03
N LYS A 333 -2.65 -16.65 10.85
CA LYS A 333 -3.73 -17.49 11.39
C LYS A 333 -4.77 -17.82 10.32
N GLY A 334 -5.08 -16.86 9.45
CA GLY A 334 -5.93 -17.04 8.28
C GLY A 334 -5.41 -18.11 7.32
N GLU A 335 -4.09 -18.16 7.10
CA GLU A 335 -3.43 -19.20 6.28
C GLU A 335 -3.67 -20.59 6.85
N ALA A 336 -3.54 -20.77 8.16
CA ALA A 336 -3.82 -22.04 8.84
C ALA A 336 -5.30 -22.45 8.70
N ILE A 337 -6.23 -21.51 8.93
CA ILE A 337 -7.68 -21.77 8.80
C ILE A 337 -8.05 -22.11 7.35
N ALA A 338 -7.49 -21.38 6.38
CA ALA A 338 -7.83 -21.56 4.97
C ALA A 338 -7.34 -22.91 4.40
N ARG A 339 -6.23 -23.47 4.93
CA ARG A 339 -5.73 -24.82 4.57
C ARG A 339 -6.71 -25.93 4.93
N GLU A 340 -7.50 -25.76 5.99
CA GLU A 340 -8.55 -26.71 6.38
C GLU A 340 -9.75 -26.72 5.41
N GLY A 341 -9.84 -25.74 4.49
CA GLY A 341 -10.92 -25.65 3.51
C GLY A 341 -12.30 -25.35 4.11
N LEU A 342 -12.33 -24.83 5.35
CA LEU A 342 -13.55 -24.58 6.11
C LEU A 342 -14.38 -23.43 5.56
N ILE A 343 -13.75 -22.35 5.14
CA ILE A 343 -14.40 -21.19 4.56
C ILE A 343 -13.42 -20.51 3.62
N GLN A 344 -13.95 -19.83 2.62
CA GLN A 344 -13.14 -19.00 1.74
C GLN A 344 -12.75 -17.72 2.48
N ILE A 345 -11.45 -17.46 2.59
CA ILE A 345 -10.92 -16.29 3.29
C ILE A 345 -10.33 -15.31 2.27
N VAL A 346 -10.89 -14.11 2.22
CA VAL A 346 -10.43 -13.01 1.37
C VAL A 346 -9.25 -12.32 2.05
N HIS A 347 -8.17 -12.15 1.30
CA HIS A 347 -6.96 -11.45 1.74
C HIS A 347 -7.19 -9.93 1.69
N PRO A 348 -6.64 -9.13 2.64
CA PRO A 348 -6.79 -7.67 2.68
C PRO A 348 -6.34 -6.92 1.41
N LYS A 349 -5.47 -7.51 0.58
CA LYS A 349 -5.12 -6.94 -0.74
C LYS A 349 -6.31 -6.79 -1.67
N THR A 350 -7.39 -7.52 -1.43
CA THR A 350 -8.65 -7.32 -2.16
C THR A 350 -9.30 -6.01 -1.76
N LEU A 351 -9.33 -5.67 -0.48
CA LEU A 351 -9.91 -4.42 0.02
C LEU A 351 -9.18 -3.22 -0.58
N GLU A 352 -7.83 -3.23 -0.54
CA GLU A 352 -7.00 -2.19 -1.16
C GLU A 352 -7.34 -1.96 -2.65
N ARG A 353 -7.53 -3.03 -3.42
CA ARG A 353 -7.86 -2.93 -4.86
C ARG A 353 -9.23 -2.34 -5.14
N PHE A 354 -10.18 -2.57 -4.25
CA PHE A 354 -11.53 -2.03 -4.36
C PHE A 354 -11.65 -0.64 -3.73
N GLY A 355 -10.60 -0.15 -3.06
CA GLY A 355 -10.63 1.11 -2.34
C GLY A 355 -11.50 1.05 -1.08
N CYS A 356 -11.52 -0.12 -0.42
CA CYS A 356 -12.30 -0.38 0.78
C CYS A 356 -11.39 -0.33 2.01
N HIS A 357 -11.82 0.32 3.08
CA HIS A 357 -11.06 0.41 4.34
C HIS A 357 -11.48 -0.67 5.33
N ASN A 358 -12.71 -1.17 5.21
CA ASN A 358 -13.28 -2.19 6.09
C ASN A 358 -14.21 -3.15 5.34
N HIS A 359 -14.75 -4.14 6.05
CA HIS A 359 -15.66 -5.14 5.50
C HIS A 359 -16.98 -4.58 4.97
N ILE A 360 -17.51 -3.50 5.55
CA ILE A 360 -18.77 -2.87 5.13
C ILE A 360 -18.58 -2.25 3.75
N ASP A 361 -17.52 -1.46 3.56
CA ASP A 361 -17.18 -0.87 2.26
C ASP A 361 -17.01 -1.96 1.20
N PHE A 362 -16.43 -3.10 1.59
CA PHE A 362 -16.22 -4.22 0.68
C PHE A 362 -17.52 -4.94 0.31
N GLU A 363 -18.44 -5.15 1.25
CA GLU A 363 -19.77 -5.70 0.96
C GLU A 363 -20.55 -4.79 -0.01
N GLU A 364 -20.53 -3.47 0.21
CA GLU A 364 -21.16 -2.50 -0.69
C GLU A 364 -20.51 -2.49 -2.08
N ALA A 365 -19.18 -2.52 -2.13
CA ALA A 365 -18.43 -2.59 -3.38
C ALA A 365 -18.71 -3.89 -4.15
N LEU A 366 -18.83 -5.02 -3.45
CA LEU A 366 -19.15 -6.33 -4.00
C LEU A 366 -20.57 -6.35 -4.59
N ASP A 367 -21.56 -5.86 -3.85
CA ASP A 367 -22.94 -5.74 -4.32
C ASP A 367 -23.02 -4.83 -5.54
N ARG A 368 -22.41 -3.65 -5.48
CA ARG A 368 -22.35 -2.69 -6.60
C ARG A 368 -21.74 -3.33 -7.85
N ALA A 369 -20.62 -4.02 -7.70
CA ALA A 369 -19.96 -4.71 -8.82
C ALA A 369 -20.89 -5.76 -9.47
N LEU A 370 -21.59 -6.56 -8.66
CA LEU A 370 -22.50 -7.60 -9.16
C LEU A 370 -23.78 -7.03 -9.75
N CYS A 371 -24.30 -5.93 -9.21
CA CYS A 371 -25.40 -5.15 -9.81
C CYS A 371 -25.02 -4.65 -11.19
N ASN A 372 -23.88 -3.96 -11.33
CA ASN A 372 -23.39 -3.45 -12.62
C ASN A 372 -23.21 -4.57 -13.66
N VAL A 373 -22.65 -5.73 -13.26
CA VAL A 373 -22.52 -6.90 -14.14
C VAL A 373 -23.89 -7.42 -14.57
N SER A 374 -24.85 -7.45 -13.65
CA SER A 374 -26.21 -7.93 -13.93
C SER A 374 -26.94 -7.01 -14.89
N GLU A 375 -26.85 -5.70 -14.70
CA GLU A 375 -27.41 -4.69 -15.62
C GLU A 375 -26.80 -4.78 -17.01
N ALA A 376 -25.47 -4.91 -17.09
CA ALA A 376 -24.78 -5.07 -18.37
C ALA A 376 -25.21 -6.36 -19.09
N ALA A 377 -25.35 -7.47 -18.37
CA ALA A 377 -25.80 -8.74 -18.93
C ALA A 377 -27.27 -8.70 -19.38
N GLN A 378 -28.16 -8.07 -18.61
CA GLN A 378 -29.56 -7.85 -18.94
C GLN A 378 -29.70 -7.00 -20.22
N ALA A 379 -28.88 -5.97 -20.38
CA ALA A 379 -28.90 -5.09 -21.55
C ALA A 379 -28.61 -5.84 -22.88
N PHE A 380 -27.84 -6.95 -22.85
CA PHE A 380 -27.69 -7.81 -24.04
C PHE A 380 -29.02 -8.46 -24.45
N GLU A 381 -29.81 -8.97 -23.49
CA GLU A 381 -31.11 -9.58 -23.76
C GLU A 381 -32.12 -8.56 -24.29
N GLU A 382 -32.13 -7.35 -23.72
CA GLU A 382 -33.01 -6.26 -24.14
C GLU A 382 -32.71 -5.78 -25.58
N ARG A 383 -31.44 -5.84 -26.00
CA ARG A 383 -31.04 -5.57 -27.39
C ARG A 383 -31.26 -6.75 -28.34
N GLY A 384 -31.71 -7.90 -27.84
CA GLY A 384 -31.86 -9.13 -28.63
C GLY A 384 -30.53 -9.79 -29.02
N GLU A 385 -29.44 -9.42 -28.33
CA GLU A 385 -28.12 -10.00 -28.50
C GLU A 385 -27.97 -11.27 -27.65
N ARG A 386 -26.96 -12.09 -27.94
CA ARG A 386 -26.67 -13.27 -27.13
C ARG A 386 -26.03 -12.84 -25.81
N ALA A 387 -26.77 -13.01 -24.71
CA ALA A 387 -26.26 -12.75 -23.36
C ALA A 387 -25.01 -13.58 -23.01
N PRO A 388 -24.16 -13.10 -22.09
CA PRO A 388 -23.00 -13.85 -21.60
C PRO A 388 -23.37 -15.24 -21.08
N TRP A 389 -22.49 -16.22 -21.25
CA TRP A 389 -22.77 -17.63 -20.91
C TRP A 389 -23.04 -17.88 -19.43
N PHE A 390 -22.64 -16.97 -18.54
CA PHE A 390 -22.91 -17.05 -17.10
C PHE A 390 -24.27 -16.47 -16.72
N TRP A 391 -24.90 -15.68 -17.60
CA TRP A 391 -26.21 -15.07 -17.36
C TRP A 391 -27.31 -16.13 -17.44
N ARG A 392 -28.33 -15.98 -16.59
CA ARG A 392 -29.46 -16.91 -16.45
C ARG A 392 -30.81 -16.18 -16.34
N GLY A 393 -30.88 -14.91 -16.76
CA GLY A 393 -32.09 -14.09 -16.64
C GLY A 393 -32.43 -13.66 -15.21
N LYS A 394 -31.45 -13.65 -14.30
CA LYS A 394 -31.59 -13.24 -12.91
C LYS A 394 -30.35 -12.51 -12.43
N ALA A 395 -30.54 -11.47 -11.63
CA ALA A 395 -29.47 -10.72 -10.99
C ALA A 395 -28.52 -11.65 -10.21
N LEU A 396 -27.24 -11.29 -10.19
CA LEU A 396 -26.21 -12.05 -9.50
C LEU A 396 -26.17 -11.66 -8.02
N ASP A 397 -26.51 -12.61 -7.14
CA ASP A 397 -26.40 -12.40 -5.69
C ASP A 397 -24.96 -12.40 -5.19
N ALA A 398 -24.62 -11.55 -4.23
CA ALA A 398 -23.36 -11.62 -3.48
C ALA A 398 -23.40 -12.78 -2.46
N PRO A 399 -22.26 -13.46 -2.21
CA PRO A 399 -22.14 -14.34 -1.05
C PRO A 399 -22.17 -13.52 0.25
N SER A 400 -22.65 -14.12 1.34
CA SER A 400 -22.76 -13.44 2.63
C SER A 400 -21.45 -13.50 3.43
N LEU A 401 -21.08 -12.39 4.08
CA LEU A 401 -19.95 -12.35 4.97
C LEU A 401 -20.24 -13.09 6.28
N ALA A 402 -19.21 -13.77 6.81
CA ALA A 402 -19.21 -14.39 8.13
C ALA A 402 -18.00 -13.91 8.94
N ALA A 403 -18.17 -13.79 10.25
CA ALA A 403 -17.18 -13.16 11.14
C ALA A 403 -15.91 -13.99 11.22
N TYR A 404 -14.80 -13.40 10.75
CA TYR A 404 -13.48 -14.05 10.80
C TYR A 404 -13.05 -14.36 12.24
N SER A 405 -13.35 -13.45 13.18
CA SER A 405 -13.03 -13.60 14.59
C SER A 405 -13.60 -14.88 15.20
N THR A 406 -14.81 -15.28 14.79
CA THR A 406 -15.45 -16.53 15.25
C THR A 406 -14.68 -17.76 14.75
N PHE A 407 -14.25 -17.77 13.48
CA PHE A 407 -13.37 -18.83 12.95
C PHE A 407 -12.01 -18.83 13.64
N ARG A 408 -11.41 -17.66 13.84
CA ARG A 408 -10.11 -17.49 14.51
C ARG A 408 -10.14 -18.05 15.93
N ASN A 409 -11.15 -17.69 16.71
CA ASN A 409 -11.29 -18.10 18.11
C ASN A 409 -11.63 -19.59 18.24
N ALA A 410 -12.40 -20.14 17.28
CA ALA A 410 -12.71 -21.56 17.25
C ALA A 410 -11.56 -22.42 16.72
N PHE A 411 -10.60 -21.85 15.99
CA PHE A 411 -9.51 -22.63 15.40
C PHE A 411 -8.51 -23.07 16.45
N ILE A 412 -8.48 -24.37 16.69
CA ILE A 412 -7.54 -25.02 17.60
C ILE A 412 -6.52 -25.81 16.78
N GLU A 413 -5.25 -25.64 17.12
CA GLU A 413 -4.14 -26.35 16.49
C GLU A 413 -4.12 -27.80 16.97
N ARG A 414 -4.03 -28.73 16.03
CA ARG A 414 -4.20 -30.16 16.26
C ARG A 414 -3.18 -30.92 15.45
N THR A 415 -2.45 -31.78 16.13
CA THR A 415 -1.38 -32.62 15.56
C THR A 415 -1.44 -34.00 16.21
N GLN A 416 -1.48 -35.04 15.39
CA GLN A 416 -1.51 -36.44 15.82
C GLN A 416 -0.76 -37.36 14.87
N ILE A 417 -0.25 -38.47 15.39
CA ILE A 417 0.28 -39.58 14.59
C ILE A 417 -0.84 -40.58 14.32
N VAL A 418 -0.99 -41.00 13.06
CA VAL A 418 -2.09 -41.87 12.63
C VAL A 418 -1.60 -43.22 12.13
N ASP A 419 -2.50 -44.22 12.19
CA ASP A 419 -2.25 -45.56 11.66
C ASP A 419 -2.36 -45.55 10.12
N ASP A 420 -1.29 -45.97 9.45
CA ASP A 420 -1.25 -46.08 7.99
C ASP A 420 -2.30 -47.05 7.42
N ARG A 421 -2.73 -48.06 8.22
CA ARG A 421 -3.73 -49.05 7.82
C ARG A 421 -5.13 -48.48 7.73
N GLN A 422 -5.44 -47.50 8.57
CA GLN A 422 -6.77 -46.89 8.69
C GLN A 422 -6.92 -45.66 7.80
N THR A 423 -5.82 -44.96 7.54
CA THR A 423 -5.82 -43.63 6.91
C THR A 423 -5.60 -43.67 5.39
N LEU A 424 -4.87 -44.68 4.90
CA LEU A 424 -4.47 -44.77 3.48
C LEU A 424 -5.17 -45.95 2.79
N ASP A 425 -5.52 -45.77 1.52
CA ASP A 425 -5.97 -46.89 0.67
C ASP A 425 -4.83 -47.90 0.42
N LYS A 426 -5.18 -49.11 -0.05
CA LYS A 426 -4.23 -50.22 -0.21
C LYS A 426 -3.03 -49.88 -1.11
N GLU A 427 -3.23 -49.14 -2.19
CA GLU A 427 -2.17 -48.81 -3.15
C GLU A 427 -1.27 -47.71 -2.59
N THR A 428 -1.87 -46.63 -2.10
CA THR A 428 -1.14 -45.52 -1.45
C THR A 428 -0.33 -46.03 -0.27
N ARG A 429 -0.90 -46.92 0.56
CA ARG A 429 -0.19 -47.53 1.70
C ARG A 429 1.02 -48.36 1.27
N ARG A 430 0.94 -49.09 0.15
CA ARG A 430 2.10 -49.82 -0.39
C ARG A 430 3.21 -48.86 -0.81
N ALA A 431 2.85 -47.82 -1.57
CA ALA A 431 3.79 -46.80 -2.02
C ALA A 431 4.45 -46.08 -0.83
N TRP A 432 3.65 -45.73 0.17
CA TRP A 432 4.08 -45.14 1.44
C TRP A 432 4.99 -46.07 2.23
N THR A 433 4.67 -47.36 2.34
CA THR A 433 5.50 -48.33 3.08
C THR A 433 6.91 -48.41 2.47
N ALA A 434 7.00 -48.45 1.15
CA ALA A 434 8.29 -48.40 0.45
C ALA A 434 9.00 -47.05 0.67
N LEU A 435 8.26 -45.93 0.62
CA LEU A 435 8.82 -44.58 0.76
C LEU A 435 9.35 -44.34 2.16
N ARG A 436 8.55 -44.64 3.20
CA ARG A 436 8.90 -44.54 4.61
C ARG A 436 10.25 -45.20 4.89
N TRP A 437 10.46 -46.39 4.34
CA TRP A 437 11.72 -47.12 4.48
C TRP A 437 12.91 -46.35 3.88
N CYS A 438 12.76 -45.87 2.64
CA CYS A 438 13.79 -45.06 1.99
C CYS A 438 14.05 -43.75 2.75
N LEU A 439 13.00 -43.07 3.22
CA LEU A 439 13.09 -41.81 3.97
C LEU A 439 13.77 -42.00 5.33
N GLN A 440 13.52 -43.08 6.06
CA GLN A 440 14.19 -43.37 7.34
C GLN A 440 15.72 -43.46 7.16
N HIS A 441 16.16 -44.10 6.09
CA HIS A 441 17.58 -44.17 5.76
C HIS A 441 18.10 -42.81 5.27
N TYR A 442 17.34 -42.11 4.43
CA TYR A 442 17.73 -40.79 3.94
C TYR A 442 17.88 -39.74 5.05
N ALA A 443 16.95 -39.69 6.00
CA ALA A 443 17.01 -38.82 7.17
C ALA A 443 18.30 -39.07 7.97
N GLY A 444 18.66 -40.34 8.19
CA GLY A 444 19.93 -40.72 8.81
C GLY A 444 21.16 -40.20 8.04
N ALA A 445 21.12 -40.23 6.70
CA ALA A 445 22.19 -39.66 5.88
C ALA A 445 22.29 -38.13 6.01
N CYS A 446 21.15 -37.43 6.09
CA CYS A 446 21.10 -35.99 6.26
C CYS A 446 21.76 -35.57 7.59
N ILE A 447 21.47 -36.31 8.67
CA ILE A 447 22.04 -36.11 10.02
C ILE A 447 23.53 -36.51 10.09
N GLY A 448 24.07 -37.18 9.06
CA GLY A 448 25.49 -37.55 8.97
C GLY A 448 25.83 -38.91 9.57
N ALA A 449 24.90 -39.88 9.56
CA ALA A 449 25.16 -41.24 10.00
C ALA A 449 26.35 -41.89 9.23
N GLU A 450 27.18 -42.65 9.96
CA GLU A 450 28.32 -43.38 9.39
C GLU A 450 27.85 -44.38 8.32
N ARG A 451 28.75 -44.74 7.38
CA ARG A 451 28.45 -45.73 6.33
C ARG A 451 29.31 -46.99 6.51
N TYR A 452 28.70 -48.15 6.27
CA TYR A 452 29.40 -49.40 6.07
C TYR A 452 30.17 -49.40 4.73
N ARG A 453 31.11 -50.34 4.55
CA ARG A 453 31.92 -50.45 3.33
C ARG A 453 31.11 -50.74 2.06
N ASP A 454 29.92 -51.31 2.22
CA ASP A 454 28.96 -51.57 1.14
C ASP A 454 28.09 -50.35 0.80
N GLY A 455 28.32 -49.20 1.44
CA GLY A 455 27.58 -47.96 1.22
C GLY A 455 26.28 -47.83 2.02
N THR A 456 25.87 -48.86 2.77
CA THR A 456 24.70 -48.80 3.65
C THR A 456 24.96 -47.95 4.88
N LEU A 457 23.92 -47.31 5.43
CA LEU A 457 24.07 -46.44 6.60
C LEU A 457 24.08 -47.26 7.88
N ARG A 458 25.05 -46.96 8.74
CA ARG A 458 25.16 -47.47 10.11
C ARG A 458 24.27 -46.62 11.01
N HIS A 459 23.18 -47.23 11.45
CA HIS A 459 22.27 -46.61 12.42
C HIS A 459 22.76 -46.93 13.84
N GLY A 460 22.77 -45.92 14.73
CA GLY A 460 22.94 -46.15 16.17
C GLY A 460 21.69 -46.79 16.80
N GLU A 461 21.67 -46.93 18.13
CA GLU A 461 20.52 -47.52 18.86
C GLU A 461 19.22 -46.70 18.74
N LYS A 462 19.30 -45.43 18.32
CA LYS A 462 18.15 -44.53 18.15
C LYS A 462 18.03 -44.10 16.68
N ARG A 463 17.25 -44.84 15.88
CA ARG A 463 16.90 -44.48 14.50
C ARG A 463 15.68 -43.56 14.49
N MET A 464 15.78 -42.40 13.85
CA MET A 464 14.65 -41.51 13.59
C MET A 464 13.58 -42.22 12.76
N GLN A 465 12.38 -42.36 13.34
CA GLN A 465 11.26 -43.05 12.71
C GLN A 465 10.47 -42.07 11.84
N ILE A 466 10.36 -42.37 10.54
CA ILE A 466 9.41 -41.66 9.68
C ILE A 466 8.00 -42.23 9.91
N LEU A 467 7.05 -41.38 10.27
CA LEU A 467 5.68 -41.75 10.62
C LEU A 467 4.66 -40.98 9.76
N LEU A 468 3.42 -41.48 9.73
CA LEU A 468 2.30 -40.79 9.10
C LEU A 468 1.57 -39.98 10.18
N GLY A 469 1.26 -38.72 9.89
CA GLY A 469 0.55 -37.86 10.83
C GLY A 469 -0.57 -37.07 10.18
N GLU A 470 -1.40 -36.45 11.00
CA GLU A 470 -2.35 -35.41 10.63
C GLU A 470 -2.09 -34.17 11.47
N SER A 471 -1.93 -33.02 10.80
CA SER A 471 -1.82 -31.71 11.43
C SER A 471 -2.55 -30.67 10.59
N ASN A 472 -3.19 -29.69 11.25
CA ASN A 472 -3.83 -28.55 10.59
C ASN A 472 -2.94 -27.31 10.47
N THR A 473 -1.73 -27.35 11.01
CA THR A 473 -0.77 -26.24 10.97
C THR A 473 0.52 -26.59 10.23
N ALA A 474 0.94 -27.86 10.27
CA ALA A 474 2.21 -28.31 9.73
C ALA A 474 2.06 -29.42 8.68
N GLU A 475 2.85 -29.33 7.61
CA GLU A 475 2.94 -30.38 6.58
C GLU A 475 3.84 -31.55 7.00
N ALA A 476 4.81 -31.28 7.86
CA ALA A 476 5.68 -32.25 8.52
C ALA A 476 6.13 -31.68 9.87
N TRP A 477 6.51 -32.55 10.81
CA TRP A 477 7.06 -32.15 12.10
C TRP A 477 7.93 -33.24 12.70
N THR A 478 8.81 -32.89 13.64
CA THR A 478 9.74 -33.81 14.30
C THR A 478 10.01 -33.37 15.73
N ASP A 479 10.34 -34.32 16.61
CA ASP A 479 10.92 -34.03 17.94
C ASP A 479 12.44 -33.82 17.88
N GLY A 480 13.01 -33.77 16.67
CA GLY A 480 14.43 -33.62 16.39
C GLY A 480 15.30 -34.82 16.77
N ARG A 481 14.70 -35.93 17.26
CA ARG A 481 15.47 -37.04 17.85
C ARG A 481 14.93 -38.42 17.51
N THR A 482 13.66 -38.69 17.78
CA THR A 482 13.07 -40.02 17.73
C THR A 482 12.16 -40.24 16.54
N TYR A 483 11.43 -39.22 16.07
CA TYR A 483 10.51 -39.35 14.96
C TYR A 483 10.39 -38.10 14.09
N LEU A 484 9.91 -38.30 12.87
CA LEU A 484 9.50 -37.26 11.93
C LEU A 484 8.20 -37.73 11.29
N ALA A 485 7.15 -36.93 11.39
CA ALA A 485 5.84 -37.22 10.83
C ALA A 485 5.61 -36.43 9.54
N ILE A 486 4.98 -37.08 8.55
CA ILE A 486 4.57 -36.45 7.30
C ILE A 486 3.03 -36.44 7.23
N GLY A 487 2.45 -35.33 6.80
CA GLY A 487 1.01 -35.14 6.65
C GLY A 487 0.35 -36.18 5.73
N SER A 488 -0.77 -36.75 6.18
CA SER A 488 -1.48 -37.80 5.45
C SER A 488 -2.06 -37.32 4.12
N ASP A 489 -2.42 -36.03 4.03
CA ASP A 489 -2.88 -35.35 2.82
C ASP A 489 -1.79 -35.32 1.74
N ILE A 490 -0.52 -35.09 2.12
CA ILE A 490 0.64 -35.12 1.23
C ILE A 490 0.87 -36.53 0.73
N VAL A 491 0.87 -37.52 1.62
CA VAL A 491 1.08 -38.92 1.27
C VAL A 491 -0.01 -39.44 0.33
N LYS A 492 -1.26 -39.02 0.50
CA LYS A 492 -2.38 -39.36 -0.41
C LYS A 492 -2.14 -38.90 -1.86
N ARG A 493 -1.30 -37.86 -2.09
CA ARG A 493 -0.93 -37.40 -3.44
C ARG A 493 -0.07 -38.40 -4.22
N LEU A 494 0.52 -39.41 -3.56
CA LEU A 494 1.31 -40.47 -4.22
C LEU A 494 0.52 -41.23 -5.29
N ASN A 495 -0.80 -41.38 -5.11
CA ASN A 495 -1.67 -42.08 -6.06
C ASN A 495 -1.80 -41.31 -7.39
N SER A 496 -1.88 -39.97 -7.32
CA SER A 496 -2.04 -39.14 -8.51
C SER A 496 -0.70 -38.69 -9.11
N LYS A 497 0.23 -38.20 -8.28
CA LYS A 497 1.48 -37.55 -8.69
C LYS A 497 2.69 -38.15 -7.94
N PRO A 498 3.06 -39.42 -8.21
CA PRO A 498 4.04 -40.15 -7.40
C PRO A 498 5.40 -39.47 -7.29
N LEU A 499 6.12 -39.22 -8.40
CA LEU A 499 7.48 -38.66 -8.34
C LEU A 499 7.53 -37.20 -7.83
N GLU A 500 6.57 -36.38 -8.23
CA GLU A 500 6.44 -34.99 -7.75
C GLU A 500 6.25 -34.97 -6.22
N THR A 501 5.34 -35.81 -5.72
CA THR A 501 5.06 -35.95 -4.28
C THR A 501 6.27 -36.51 -3.53
N VAL A 502 6.95 -37.52 -4.09
CA VAL A 502 8.16 -38.08 -3.47
C VAL A 502 9.26 -37.02 -3.39
N ALA A 503 9.55 -36.29 -4.46
CA ALA A 503 10.53 -35.21 -4.46
C ALA A 503 10.22 -34.16 -3.38
N TYR A 504 8.93 -33.80 -3.26
CA TYR A 504 8.44 -32.88 -2.24
C TYR A 504 8.70 -33.39 -0.82
N ILE A 505 8.33 -34.65 -0.53
CA ILE A 505 8.52 -35.26 0.80
C ILE A 505 10.02 -35.36 1.15
N PHE A 506 10.90 -35.64 0.19
CA PHE A 506 12.35 -35.60 0.45
C PHE A 506 12.82 -34.20 0.88
N GLY A 507 12.29 -33.15 0.25
CA GLY A 507 12.54 -31.75 0.66
C GLY A 507 12.00 -31.45 2.07
N LEU A 508 10.81 -31.94 2.41
CA LEU A 508 10.27 -31.83 3.78
C LEU A 508 11.18 -32.54 4.79
N VAL A 509 11.71 -33.72 4.47
CA VAL A 509 12.66 -34.39 5.39
C VAL A 509 13.94 -33.59 5.58
N GLU A 510 14.47 -32.96 4.52
CA GLU A 510 15.63 -32.06 4.65
C GLU A 510 15.31 -30.84 5.53
N HIS A 511 14.10 -30.28 5.39
CA HIS A 511 13.60 -29.17 6.21
C HIS A 511 13.51 -29.57 7.68
N GLU A 512 12.80 -30.66 7.98
CA GLU A 512 12.61 -31.13 9.36
C GLU A 512 13.93 -31.53 10.02
N VAL A 513 14.86 -32.13 9.28
CA VAL A 513 16.20 -32.47 9.81
C VAL A 513 17.07 -31.22 10.07
N ALA A 514 16.80 -30.10 9.39
CA ALA A 514 17.54 -28.87 9.62
C ALA A 514 17.16 -28.18 10.96
N HIS A 515 16.03 -28.54 11.54
CA HIS A 515 15.66 -28.16 12.91
C HIS A 515 16.56 -28.86 13.93
N GLN A 516 17.13 -28.09 14.86
CA GLN A 516 17.92 -28.63 15.97
C GLN A 516 17.06 -28.77 17.23
N GLY A 517 16.03 -29.63 17.17
CA GLY A 517 15.08 -29.82 18.26
C GLY A 517 13.68 -30.13 17.76
N ASP A 518 12.70 -29.93 18.63
CA ASP A 518 11.29 -30.07 18.29
C ASP A 518 10.88 -28.95 17.32
N SER A 519 10.42 -29.33 16.12
CA SER A 519 10.06 -28.37 15.08
C SER A 519 8.69 -27.72 15.30
N ILE A 520 7.85 -28.24 16.21
CA ILE A 520 6.55 -27.64 16.52
C ILE A 520 6.73 -26.29 17.25
N ALA A 521 7.81 -26.13 18.02
CA ALA A 521 8.05 -24.96 18.87
C ALA A 521 9.12 -24.00 18.33
N CYS A 522 9.69 -24.24 17.14
CA CYS A 522 10.86 -23.52 16.63
C CYS A 522 10.58 -22.72 15.34
N GLY A 523 11.02 -21.46 15.30
CA GLY A 523 10.99 -20.63 14.09
C GLY A 523 12.18 -20.87 13.14
N HIS A 524 12.24 -20.12 12.03
CA HIS A 524 13.33 -20.20 11.05
C HIS A 524 14.28 -19.00 11.20
N ASP A 525 15.37 -19.19 11.91
CA ASP A 525 16.46 -18.22 12.00
C ASP A 525 17.47 -18.37 10.85
N GLU A 526 18.43 -17.44 10.75
CA GLU A 526 19.48 -17.49 9.73
C GLU A 526 20.28 -18.80 9.79
N ALA A 527 20.54 -19.31 11.00
CA ALA A 527 21.25 -20.56 11.22
C ALA A 527 20.47 -21.76 10.67
N PHE A 528 19.14 -21.79 10.83
CA PHE A 528 18.26 -22.76 10.21
C PHE A 528 18.34 -22.71 8.69
N TYR A 529 18.21 -21.52 8.09
CA TYR A 529 18.26 -21.37 6.64
C TYR A 529 19.59 -21.83 6.05
N GLN A 530 20.71 -21.51 6.72
CA GLN A 530 22.03 -21.97 6.32
C GLN A 530 22.15 -23.50 6.40
N ARG A 531 21.69 -24.12 7.50
CA ARG A 531 21.69 -25.60 7.63
C ARG A 531 20.83 -26.27 6.56
N TYR A 532 19.62 -25.76 6.34
CA TYR A 532 18.71 -26.29 5.32
C TYR A 532 19.32 -26.18 3.93
N HIS A 533 19.87 -25.01 3.58
CA HIS A 533 20.58 -24.80 2.33
C HIS A 533 21.75 -25.79 2.14
N ASP A 534 22.59 -25.95 3.16
CA ASP A 534 23.76 -26.82 3.09
C ASP A 534 23.37 -28.31 2.99
N ILE A 535 22.32 -28.73 3.71
CA ILE A 535 21.74 -30.07 3.58
C ILE A 535 21.21 -30.27 2.16
N SER A 536 20.38 -29.36 1.64
CA SER A 536 19.76 -29.50 0.32
C SER A 536 20.76 -29.55 -0.82
N ILE A 537 21.86 -28.79 -0.75
CA ILE A 537 22.94 -28.86 -1.76
C ILE A 537 23.73 -30.16 -1.61
N ARG A 538 24.21 -30.46 -0.39
CA ARG A 538 25.04 -31.65 -0.13
C ARG A 538 24.31 -32.94 -0.47
N MET A 539 23.01 -33.01 -0.18
CA MET A 539 22.20 -34.20 -0.33
C MET A 539 21.49 -34.29 -1.69
N ALA A 540 21.58 -33.30 -2.57
CA ALA A 540 20.92 -33.34 -3.89
C ALA A 540 21.23 -34.62 -4.72
N PRO A 541 22.48 -35.12 -4.79
CA PRO A 541 22.77 -36.38 -5.50
C PRO A 541 22.16 -37.60 -4.78
N GLU A 542 22.24 -37.64 -3.45
CA GLU A 542 21.69 -38.73 -2.65
C GLU A 542 20.16 -38.76 -2.73
N ARG A 543 19.50 -37.60 -2.73
CA ARG A 543 18.05 -37.46 -2.92
C ARG A 543 17.61 -38.17 -4.20
N GLN A 544 18.28 -37.89 -5.32
CA GLN A 544 17.98 -38.56 -6.59
C GLN A 544 18.18 -40.09 -6.52
N ARG A 545 19.25 -40.56 -5.86
CA ARG A 545 19.49 -42.00 -5.66
C ARG A 545 18.38 -42.64 -4.83
N PHE A 546 17.99 -42.04 -3.71
CA PHE A 546 16.95 -42.55 -2.82
C PHE A 546 15.56 -42.52 -3.45
N MET A 547 15.25 -41.51 -4.26
CA MET A 547 14.04 -41.50 -5.09
C MET A 547 14.00 -42.69 -6.06
N HIS A 548 15.14 -43.03 -6.68
CA HIS A 548 15.23 -44.20 -7.55
C HIS A 548 15.11 -45.52 -6.79
N LYS A 549 15.76 -45.64 -5.62
CA LYS A 549 15.60 -46.80 -4.71
C LYS A 549 14.14 -47.00 -4.30
N TRP A 550 13.43 -45.91 -3.96
CA TRP A 550 12.01 -45.96 -3.68
C TRP A 550 11.20 -46.48 -4.87
N LEU A 551 11.42 -45.90 -6.05
CA LEU A 551 10.68 -46.28 -7.26
C LEU A 551 10.89 -47.75 -7.62
N MET A 552 12.12 -48.25 -7.49
CA MET A 552 12.47 -49.66 -7.66
C MET A 552 11.78 -50.54 -6.62
N LYS A 553 11.89 -50.21 -5.33
CA LYS A 553 11.25 -50.97 -4.24
C LYS A 553 9.72 -51.04 -4.39
N TYR A 554 9.09 -49.92 -4.72
CA TYR A 554 7.65 -49.83 -4.93
C TYR A 554 7.21 -50.71 -6.10
N THR A 555 7.84 -50.56 -7.27
CA THR A 555 7.45 -51.33 -8.46
C THR A 555 7.73 -52.83 -8.32
N MET A 556 8.85 -53.23 -7.72
CA MET A 556 9.14 -54.64 -7.40
C MET A 556 8.10 -55.24 -6.44
N SER A 557 7.57 -54.44 -5.51
CA SER A 557 6.49 -54.89 -4.63
C SER A 557 5.16 -55.12 -5.37
N LEU A 558 4.92 -54.43 -6.48
CA LEU A 558 3.77 -54.68 -7.37
C LEU A 558 3.97 -55.96 -8.19
N GLU A 559 5.19 -56.19 -8.68
CA GLU A 559 5.57 -57.41 -9.44
C GLU A 559 5.37 -58.68 -8.60
N ARG A 560 5.80 -58.66 -7.33
CA ARG A 560 5.65 -59.79 -6.41
C ARG A 560 4.19 -60.17 -6.14
N GLU A 561 3.24 -59.27 -6.32
CA GLU A 561 1.80 -59.53 -6.20
C GLU A 561 1.12 -59.87 -7.53
N GLY A 562 1.89 -60.07 -8.60
CA GLY A 562 1.36 -60.45 -9.90
C GLY A 562 0.57 -59.35 -10.61
N GLN A 563 0.74 -58.08 -10.20
CA GLN A 563 0.14 -56.96 -10.92
C GLN A 563 0.85 -56.71 -12.24
N LYS A 564 0.07 -56.49 -13.33
CA LYS A 564 0.61 -56.16 -14.65
C LYS A 564 1.36 -54.82 -14.59
N SER A 565 2.50 -54.70 -15.29
CA SER A 565 3.30 -53.47 -15.42
C SER A 565 2.53 -52.33 -16.09
N ARG A 566 1.66 -51.66 -15.33
CA ARG A 566 0.77 -50.57 -15.76
C ARG A 566 0.71 -49.51 -14.66
N GLY A 567 0.42 -48.25 -15.03
CA GLY A 567 0.31 -47.13 -14.11
C GLY A 567 1.48 -46.13 -14.20
N ARG A 568 1.30 -44.93 -13.61
CA ARG A 568 2.26 -43.82 -13.73
C ARG A 568 3.65 -44.19 -13.18
N ALA A 569 3.74 -44.84 -12.03
CA ALA A 569 5.03 -45.25 -11.46
C ALA A 569 5.83 -46.21 -12.36
N TRP A 570 5.15 -47.11 -13.08
CA TRP A 570 5.78 -47.98 -14.06
C TRP A 570 6.29 -47.21 -15.29
N SER A 571 5.48 -46.26 -15.80
CA SER A 571 5.91 -45.39 -16.89
C SER A 571 7.15 -44.59 -16.52
N GLU A 572 7.20 -44.04 -15.31
CA GLU A 572 8.35 -43.29 -14.81
C GLU A 572 9.60 -44.19 -14.68
N ARG A 573 9.48 -45.39 -14.09
CA ARG A 573 10.60 -46.35 -14.02
C ARG A 573 11.14 -46.70 -15.41
N TYR A 574 10.25 -46.98 -16.35
CA TYR A 574 10.63 -47.29 -17.73
C TYR A 574 11.36 -46.12 -18.40
N LEU A 575 10.95 -44.87 -18.16
CA LEU A 575 11.65 -43.69 -18.69
C LEU A 575 13.07 -43.58 -18.13
N VAL A 576 13.25 -43.80 -16.82
CA VAL A 576 14.57 -43.79 -16.17
C VAL A 576 15.48 -44.90 -16.71
N ASP A 577 14.97 -46.13 -16.79
CA ASP A 577 15.71 -47.29 -17.30
C ASP A 577 16.09 -47.11 -18.79
N ARG A 578 15.22 -46.48 -19.58
CA ARG A 578 15.49 -46.16 -20.99
C ARG A 578 16.61 -45.13 -21.16
N VAL A 579 16.67 -44.12 -20.30
CA VAL A 579 17.76 -43.12 -20.29
C VAL A 579 19.09 -43.78 -19.92
N GLY A 580 19.09 -44.65 -18.91
CA GLY A 580 20.28 -45.42 -18.50
C GLY A 580 20.79 -46.34 -19.62
N SER A 581 19.90 -47.15 -20.20
CA SER A 581 20.25 -48.06 -21.30
C SER A 581 20.71 -47.34 -22.57
N GLY A 582 20.12 -46.18 -22.88
CA GLY A 582 20.56 -45.33 -24.00
C GLY A 582 21.99 -44.81 -23.86
N ARG A 583 22.42 -44.47 -22.63
CA ARG A 583 23.79 -44.05 -22.34
C ARG A 583 24.79 -45.21 -22.40
N MET A 584 24.43 -46.35 -21.82
CA MET A 584 25.27 -47.56 -21.88
C MET A 584 25.51 -48.01 -23.33
N LYS A 585 24.49 -47.95 -24.18
CA LYS A 585 24.63 -48.20 -25.64
C LYS A 585 25.59 -47.24 -26.35
N ARG A 586 25.88 -46.08 -25.76
CA ARG A 586 26.83 -45.07 -26.26
C ARG A 586 28.18 -45.10 -25.52
N GLY A 587 28.47 -46.16 -24.76
CA GLY A 587 29.72 -46.31 -23.99
C GLY A 587 29.84 -45.40 -22.78
N LEU A 588 28.76 -44.74 -22.36
CA LEU A 588 28.71 -43.87 -21.18
C LEU A 588 28.15 -44.65 -19.99
N SER A 589 28.63 -44.32 -18.79
CA SER A 589 28.02 -44.83 -17.56
C SER A 589 26.55 -44.39 -17.46
N PRO A 590 25.67 -45.24 -16.90
CA PRO A 590 24.27 -44.88 -16.70
C PRO A 590 24.16 -43.65 -15.78
N VAL A 591 23.06 -42.89 -15.91
CA VAL A 591 22.85 -41.70 -15.04
C VAL A 591 22.69 -42.10 -13.58
N ILE A 592 22.05 -43.24 -13.33
CA ILE A 592 21.80 -43.80 -12.01
C ILE A 592 22.32 -45.24 -12.02
N GLU A 593 23.00 -45.64 -10.95
CA GLU A 593 23.50 -47.01 -10.76
C GLU A 593 22.35 -48.02 -10.63
N ASP A 594 22.58 -49.28 -10.97
CA ASP A 594 21.58 -50.33 -10.75
C ASP A 594 21.45 -50.62 -9.25
N VAL A 595 20.32 -50.23 -8.68
CA VAL A 595 20.00 -50.38 -7.25
C VAL A 595 19.13 -51.61 -6.95
N SER A 596 18.86 -52.48 -7.94
CA SER A 596 17.95 -53.62 -7.78
C SER A 596 18.39 -54.62 -6.70
N ALA A 597 19.71 -54.75 -6.49
CA ALA A 597 20.31 -55.60 -5.47
C ALA A 597 20.61 -54.86 -4.15
N ASP A 598 20.32 -53.56 -4.06
CA ASP A 598 20.60 -52.77 -2.85
C ASP A 598 19.78 -53.29 -1.66
N PRO A 599 20.37 -53.42 -0.45
CA PRO A 599 19.66 -53.88 0.75
C PRO A 599 18.40 -53.06 1.05
N ILE A 600 18.42 -51.74 0.83
CA ILE A 600 17.26 -50.87 1.06
C ILE A 600 16.10 -51.28 0.13
N VAL A 601 16.40 -51.71 -1.09
CA VAL A 601 15.39 -52.15 -2.07
C VAL A 601 14.88 -53.55 -1.74
N THR A 602 15.77 -54.48 -1.39
CA THR A 602 15.45 -55.91 -1.27
C THR A 602 14.88 -56.33 0.10
N GLU A 603 15.28 -55.67 1.19
CA GLU A 603 14.86 -56.02 2.55
C GLU A 603 13.36 -55.79 2.80
N ALA A 604 12.79 -56.57 3.73
CA ALA A 604 11.41 -56.37 4.18
C ALA A 604 11.32 -55.09 5.03
N VAL A 605 10.26 -54.31 4.83
CA VAL A 605 10.01 -53.10 5.62
C VAL A 605 9.37 -53.51 6.96
N PRO A 606 9.93 -53.11 8.11
CA PRO A 606 9.30 -53.36 9.41
C PRO A 606 7.89 -52.77 9.51
N GLU A 607 7.00 -53.46 10.22
CA GLU A 607 5.68 -52.92 10.54
C GLU A 607 5.78 -51.69 11.45
N GLN A 608 4.79 -50.81 11.37
CA GLN A 608 4.70 -49.64 12.23
C GLN A 608 4.46 -50.07 13.68
N SER A 609 5.22 -49.50 14.62
CA SER A 609 5.08 -49.82 16.05
C SER A 609 3.91 -49.07 16.67
N MET A 610 2.79 -49.77 16.93
CA MET A 610 1.62 -49.17 17.59
C MET A 610 1.93 -48.66 19.01
N ALA A 611 2.85 -49.31 19.71
CA ALA A 611 3.29 -48.85 21.03
C ALA A 611 3.98 -47.48 20.94
N LEU A 612 4.83 -47.27 19.92
CA LEU A 612 5.49 -45.99 19.69
C LEU A 612 4.47 -44.90 19.34
N LEU A 613 3.50 -45.20 18.47
CA LEU A 613 2.42 -44.28 18.11
C LEU A 613 1.64 -43.82 19.34
N ASN A 614 1.23 -44.76 20.19
CA ASN A 614 0.50 -44.46 21.42
C ASN A 614 1.32 -43.61 22.39
N ILE A 615 2.63 -43.85 22.50
CA ILE A 615 3.52 -43.04 23.35
C ILE A 615 3.61 -41.60 22.81
N ILE A 616 3.81 -41.44 21.49
CA ILE A 616 3.92 -40.11 20.88
C ILE A 616 2.58 -39.35 21.02
N ASN A 617 1.45 -39.99 20.70
CA ASN A 617 0.14 -39.36 20.85
C ASN A 617 -0.19 -39.03 22.31
N ALA A 618 0.17 -39.88 23.26
CA ALA A 618 0.01 -39.55 24.68
C ALA A 618 0.83 -38.32 25.08
N SER A 619 2.05 -38.18 24.55
CA SER A 619 2.87 -36.98 24.73
C SER A 619 2.22 -35.74 24.11
N LEU A 620 1.70 -35.85 22.87
CA LEU A 620 1.01 -34.75 22.18
C LEU A 620 -0.27 -34.32 22.92
N VAL A 621 -1.01 -35.26 23.52
CA VAL A 621 -2.16 -34.94 24.38
C VAL A 621 -1.71 -34.22 25.65
N GLN A 622 -0.64 -34.68 26.30
CA GLN A 622 -0.10 -34.04 27.51
C GLN A 622 0.38 -32.61 27.27
N THR A 623 0.94 -32.33 26.09
CA THR A 623 1.36 -30.97 25.69
C THR A 623 0.23 -30.12 25.13
N GLY A 624 -1.00 -30.64 25.06
CA GLY A 624 -2.16 -29.93 24.53
C GLY A 624 -2.19 -29.81 22.99
N ALA A 625 -1.33 -30.54 22.27
CA ALA A 625 -1.21 -30.49 20.82
C ALA A 625 -2.24 -31.36 20.07
N CYS A 626 -3.03 -32.19 20.75
CA CYS A 626 -4.06 -33.06 20.15
C CYS A 626 -5.48 -32.90 20.76
N PRO A 627 -6.08 -31.68 20.75
CA PRO A 627 -7.46 -31.48 21.21
C PRO A 627 -8.51 -31.97 20.19
N GLU A 628 -9.76 -32.12 20.63
CA GLU A 628 -10.88 -32.50 19.74
C GLU A 628 -11.23 -31.36 18.74
N PRO A 629 -11.66 -31.69 17.51
CA PRO A 629 -12.15 -30.70 16.55
C PRO A 629 -13.33 -29.90 17.13
N PRO A 630 -13.40 -28.60 16.82
CA PRO A 630 -14.62 -27.83 16.98
C PRO A 630 -15.75 -28.38 16.10
N ASN A 631 -17.00 -28.17 16.52
CA ASN A 631 -18.16 -28.38 15.64
C ASN A 631 -18.24 -27.25 14.61
N TRP A 632 -17.62 -27.44 13.45
CA TRP A 632 -17.55 -26.43 12.40
C TRP A 632 -18.91 -26.00 11.82
N GLU A 633 -19.95 -26.84 11.91
CA GLU A 633 -21.29 -26.42 11.49
C GLU A 633 -21.87 -25.40 12.47
N ALA A 634 -21.70 -25.61 13.77
CA ALA A 634 -22.09 -24.64 14.79
C ALA A 634 -21.27 -23.35 14.69
N VAL A 635 -19.95 -23.46 14.46
CA VAL A 635 -19.06 -22.28 14.29
C VAL A 635 -19.49 -21.43 13.11
N ARG A 636 -19.85 -22.03 11.96
CA ARG A 636 -20.32 -21.28 10.79
C ARG A 636 -21.62 -20.52 11.06
N GLU A 637 -22.58 -21.15 11.73
CA GLU A 637 -23.84 -20.46 12.07
C GLU A 637 -23.60 -19.34 13.08
N GLN A 638 -22.76 -19.58 14.09
CA GLN A 638 -22.38 -18.54 15.05
C GLN A 638 -21.65 -17.39 14.35
N ALA A 639 -20.74 -17.66 13.41
CA ALA A 639 -20.01 -16.63 12.69
C ALA A 639 -20.94 -15.73 11.84
N ARG A 640 -22.04 -16.29 11.33
CA ARG A 640 -23.07 -15.51 10.61
C ARG A 640 -23.82 -14.57 11.56
N ILE A 641 -24.20 -15.06 12.74
CA ILE A 641 -24.88 -14.27 13.78
C ILE A 641 -23.95 -13.17 14.31
N ASP A 642 -22.70 -13.53 14.61
CA ASP A 642 -21.69 -12.58 15.09
C ASP A 642 -21.42 -11.49 14.06
N GLN A 643 -21.33 -11.85 12.76
CA GLN A 643 -21.15 -10.86 11.70
C GLN A 643 -22.32 -9.90 11.63
N GLN A 644 -23.56 -10.39 11.69
CA GLN A 644 -24.73 -9.54 11.70
C GLN A 644 -24.71 -8.56 12.88
N ALA A 645 -24.35 -9.02 14.07
CA ALA A 645 -24.23 -8.17 15.25
C ALA A 645 -23.10 -7.13 15.12
N VAL A 646 -21.98 -7.48 14.48
CA VAL A 646 -20.88 -6.54 14.20
C VAL A 646 -21.34 -5.45 13.23
N THR A 647 -21.98 -5.83 12.13
CA THR A 647 -22.50 -4.89 11.13
C THR A 647 -23.57 -3.97 11.72
N GLU A 648 -24.49 -4.50 12.54
CA GLU A 648 -25.50 -3.69 13.23
C GLU A 648 -24.86 -2.67 14.19
N ARG A 649 -23.90 -3.08 15.02
CA ARG A 649 -23.17 -2.17 15.90
C ARG A 649 -22.41 -1.08 15.15
N ALA A 650 -21.79 -1.43 14.02
CA ALA A 650 -21.07 -0.46 13.20
C ALA A 650 -22.02 0.57 12.58
N ARG A 651 -23.20 0.14 12.12
CA ARG A 651 -24.26 1.04 11.63
C ARG A 651 -24.79 1.95 12.74
N ASP A 652 -25.08 1.40 13.92
CA ASP A 652 -25.54 2.19 15.07
C ASP A 652 -24.49 3.23 15.48
N ALA A 653 -23.20 2.86 15.48
CA ALA A 653 -22.10 3.79 15.78
C ALA A 653 -21.95 4.89 14.73
N HIS A 654 -22.19 4.59 13.45
CA HIS A 654 -22.20 5.59 12.38
C HIS A 654 -23.37 6.56 12.52
N GLU A 655 -24.59 6.06 12.72
CA GLU A 655 -25.78 6.90 12.93
C GLU A 655 -25.67 7.73 14.22
N LYS A 656 -25.07 7.18 15.28
CA LYS A 656 -24.81 7.93 16.52
C LYS A 656 -23.84 9.09 16.29
N ARG A 657 -22.72 8.85 15.61
CA ARG A 657 -21.77 9.92 15.26
C ARG A 657 -22.43 11.00 14.42
N LYS A 658 -23.18 10.62 13.40
CA LYS A 658 -23.96 11.56 12.59
C LYS A 658 -24.97 12.38 13.41
N ALA A 659 -25.61 11.77 14.40
CA ALA A 659 -26.52 12.47 15.30
C ALA A 659 -25.80 13.42 16.27
N GLU A 660 -24.63 13.00 16.80
CA GLU A 660 -23.75 13.83 17.62
C GLU A 660 -23.24 15.04 16.83
N ASP A 661 -22.77 14.83 15.60
CA ASP A 661 -22.34 15.90 14.68
C ASP A 661 -23.49 16.88 14.40
N ALA A 662 -24.70 16.36 14.11
CA ALA A 662 -25.88 17.19 13.87
C ALA A 662 -26.41 17.89 15.14
N GLU A 663 -26.13 17.38 16.34
CA GLU A 663 -26.44 18.07 17.60
C GLU A 663 -25.41 19.17 17.89
N LEU A 664 -24.12 18.89 17.66
CA LEU A 664 -23.04 19.87 17.75
C LEU A 664 -23.27 21.02 16.77
N GLU A 665 -23.62 20.73 15.52
CA GLU A 665 -23.94 21.73 14.49
C GLU A 665 -25.15 22.60 14.91
N ARG A 666 -26.19 21.99 15.50
CA ARG A 666 -27.34 22.75 16.03
C ARG A 666 -26.97 23.63 17.24
N TYR A 667 -26.11 23.15 18.12
CA TYR A 667 -25.62 23.92 19.26
C TYR A 667 -24.76 25.10 18.78
N ILE A 668 -23.83 24.86 17.86
CA ILE A 668 -23.00 25.88 17.23
C ILE A 668 -23.87 26.96 16.59
N ASN A 669 -24.83 26.57 15.75
CA ASN A 669 -25.75 27.52 15.12
C ASN A 669 -26.54 28.35 16.15
N SER A 670 -26.98 27.74 17.26
CA SER A 670 -27.68 28.47 18.33
C SER A 670 -26.78 29.49 19.04
N VAL A 671 -25.52 29.14 19.31
CA VAL A 671 -24.56 30.05 19.94
C VAL A 671 -24.20 31.21 19.01
N GLU A 672 -24.06 30.93 17.71
CA GLU A 672 -23.84 31.96 16.69
C GLU A 672 -25.05 32.89 16.51
N ASP A 673 -26.27 32.35 16.53
CA ASP A 673 -27.51 33.14 16.47
C ASP A 673 -27.64 34.09 17.68
N ASP A 674 -27.36 33.60 18.89
CA ASP A 674 -27.38 34.41 20.12
C ASP A 674 -26.30 35.50 20.08
N ALA A 675 -25.07 35.15 19.69
CA ALA A 675 -23.98 36.10 19.52
C ALA A 675 -24.28 37.14 18.42
N ALA A 676 -24.96 36.74 17.33
CA ALA A 676 -25.38 37.67 16.29
C ALA A 676 -26.37 38.70 16.82
N ALA A 677 -27.30 38.30 17.68
CA ALA A 677 -28.24 39.20 18.34
C ALA A 677 -27.51 40.17 19.31
N ASP A 678 -26.52 39.67 20.05
CA ASP A 678 -25.73 40.48 20.97
C ASP A 678 -24.84 41.50 20.23
N VAL A 679 -24.18 41.10 19.14
CA VAL A 679 -23.38 42.01 18.28
C VAL A 679 -24.26 43.11 17.67
N GLN A 680 -25.44 42.75 17.13
CA GLN A 680 -26.41 43.71 16.59
C GLN A 680 -26.83 44.74 17.65
N LYS A 681 -27.15 44.27 18.85
CA LYS A 681 -27.53 45.13 19.98
C LYS A 681 -26.38 46.01 20.47
N LEU A 682 -25.17 45.47 20.51
CA LEU A 682 -23.98 46.14 21.02
C LEU A 682 -23.51 47.29 20.11
N LEU A 683 -23.66 47.12 18.80
CA LEU A 683 -23.30 48.10 17.78
C LEU A 683 -24.48 49.00 17.37
N GLU A 684 -25.68 48.73 17.91
CA GLU A 684 -26.93 49.45 17.60
C GLU A 684 -27.27 49.43 16.10
N LEU A 685 -27.12 48.26 15.47
CA LEU A 685 -27.35 48.03 14.04
C LEU A 685 -28.23 46.79 13.82
N GLU A 686 -29.11 46.85 12.83
CA GLU A 686 -29.88 45.69 12.37
C GLU A 686 -29.01 44.81 11.44
N ALA A 687 -29.30 43.50 11.37
CA ALA A 687 -28.52 42.56 10.54
C ALA A 687 -28.33 43.01 9.08
N ALA A 688 -29.31 43.70 8.49
CA ALA A 688 -29.26 44.18 7.10
C ALA A 688 -28.32 45.40 6.90
N GLU A 689 -27.90 46.05 7.98
CA GLU A 689 -27.00 47.20 7.96
C GLU A 689 -25.53 46.80 7.99
N PHE A 690 -25.23 45.53 8.32
CA PHE A 690 -23.89 44.98 8.24
C PHE A 690 -23.48 44.70 6.79
N PRO A 691 -22.24 45.04 6.38
CA PRO A 691 -21.71 44.56 5.12
C PRO A 691 -21.65 43.03 5.08
N GLN A 692 -21.74 42.45 3.87
CA GLN A 692 -21.78 41.01 3.68
C GLN A 692 -20.58 40.31 4.35
N GLY A 693 -20.86 39.29 5.17
CA GLY A 693 -19.84 38.52 5.89
C GLY A 693 -19.30 39.17 7.17
N VAL A 694 -19.55 40.47 7.40
CA VAL A 694 -19.01 41.18 8.57
C VAL A 694 -19.70 40.79 9.87
N LEU A 695 -21.02 40.63 9.85
CA LEU A 695 -21.74 40.12 11.02
C LEU A 695 -21.23 38.71 11.39
N ALA A 696 -21.05 37.83 10.40
CA ALA A 696 -20.51 36.49 10.59
C ALA A 696 -19.07 36.52 11.16
N TYR A 697 -18.23 37.44 10.68
CA TYR A 697 -16.88 37.64 11.23
C TYR A 697 -16.91 38.04 12.71
N LEU A 698 -17.73 39.02 13.08
CA LEU A 698 -17.81 39.50 14.46
C LEU A 698 -18.40 38.44 15.39
N VAL A 699 -19.41 37.70 14.91
CA VAL A 699 -19.98 36.55 15.61
C VAL A 699 -18.91 35.48 15.82
N SER A 700 -18.16 35.11 14.77
CA SER A 700 -17.06 34.15 14.86
C SER A 700 -15.96 34.63 15.81
N SER A 701 -15.61 35.91 15.79
CA SER A 701 -14.62 36.51 16.69
C SER A 701 -15.07 36.50 18.15
N MET A 702 -16.38 36.66 18.40
CA MET A 702 -16.96 36.59 19.74
C MET A 702 -17.06 35.15 20.25
N VAL A 703 -17.56 34.23 19.41
CA VAL A 703 -17.83 32.83 19.77
C VAL A 703 -16.54 32.01 19.86
N TYR A 704 -15.64 32.16 18.89
CA TYR A 704 -14.41 31.36 18.79
C TYR A 704 -13.14 32.16 19.10
N GLY A 705 -13.15 33.47 18.84
CA GLY A 705 -11.99 34.34 19.08
C GLY A 705 -11.88 34.90 20.50
N GLY A 706 -12.89 34.67 21.35
CA GLY A 706 -12.90 35.15 22.74
C GLY A 706 -13.00 36.67 22.89
N TYR A 707 -13.48 37.37 21.86
CA TYR A 707 -13.61 38.83 21.88
C TYR A 707 -14.62 39.26 22.94
N SER A 708 -14.23 40.20 23.80
CA SER A 708 -15.16 40.89 24.69
C SER A 708 -16.01 41.91 23.93
N ASP A 709 -17.06 42.42 24.56
CA ASP A 709 -17.87 43.52 24.02
C ASP A 709 -17.03 44.73 23.57
N ASP A 710 -15.99 45.08 24.33
CA ASP A 710 -15.10 46.20 23.98
C ASP A 710 -14.20 45.86 22.79
N ASP A 711 -13.82 44.59 22.63
CA ASP A 711 -13.05 44.11 21.47
C ASP A 711 -13.91 44.12 20.20
N ILE A 712 -15.19 43.75 20.28
CA ILE A 712 -16.12 43.82 19.14
C ILE A 712 -16.33 45.27 18.70
N LYS A 713 -16.49 46.22 19.65
CA LYS A 713 -16.58 47.65 19.33
C LYS A 713 -15.30 48.19 18.71
N ARG A 714 -14.14 47.75 19.20
CA ARG A 714 -12.84 48.10 18.62
C ARG A 714 -12.70 47.53 17.21
N ALA A 715 -13.02 46.26 17.03
CA ALA A 715 -12.98 45.57 15.74
C ALA A 715 -13.89 46.26 14.72
N TRP A 716 -15.07 46.72 15.16
CA TRP A 716 -15.97 47.54 14.35
C TRP A 716 -15.40 48.90 13.99
N ALA A 717 -14.86 49.64 14.96
CA ALA A 717 -14.28 50.96 14.72
C ALA A 717 -13.05 50.94 13.81
N ASN A 718 -12.22 49.89 13.95
CA ASN A 718 -10.98 49.71 13.20
C ASN A 718 -11.15 48.91 11.90
N LYS A 719 -12.36 48.36 11.69
CA LYS A 719 -12.71 47.50 10.57
C LYS A 719 -11.73 46.33 10.41
N GLU A 720 -11.53 45.57 11.48
CA GLU A 720 -10.50 44.51 11.54
C GLU A 720 -10.73 43.40 10.49
N TRP A 721 -11.98 43.17 10.05
CA TRP A 721 -12.30 42.25 8.94
C TRP A 721 -11.81 42.72 7.55
N GLU A 722 -11.43 43.99 7.39
CA GLU A 722 -10.79 44.48 6.16
C GLU A 722 -9.26 44.18 6.18
N GLN A 723 -8.72 43.71 7.31
CA GLN A 723 -7.29 43.50 7.55
C GLN A 723 -6.87 42.02 7.69
N GLN A 724 -7.80 41.08 7.83
CA GLN A 724 -7.53 39.63 7.86
C GLN A 724 -8.04 38.94 6.58
N ASP A 725 -7.25 38.00 6.05
CA ASP A 725 -7.67 37.10 4.96
C ASP A 725 -8.84 36.22 5.44
N HIS A 726 -9.99 36.36 4.77
CA HIS A 726 -11.19 35.50 4.82
C HIS A 726 -12.03 35.44 6.12
N PRO A 727 -13.20 36.12 6.16
CA PRO A 727 -14.23 35.84 7.14
C PRO A 727 -15.18 34.75 6.62
N GLY A 728 -15.05 33.51 7.11
CA GLY A 728 -16.15 32.53 7.05
C GLY A 728 -15.91 31.15 6.43
N GLU A 729 -14.67 30.74 6.13
CA GLU A 729 -14.38 29.35 5.74
C GLU A 729 -13.44 28.72 6.77
N TYR A 730 -14.00 28.04 7.77
CA TYR A 730 -13.22 27.14 8.62
C TYR A 730 -13.92 25.78 8.73
N TYR A 731 -13.18 24.74 8.31
CA TYR A 731 -13.34 23.30 8.50
C TYR A 731 -14.51 22.57 7.83
N HIS A 732 -14.33 22.27 6.54
CA HIS A 732 -14.65 20.96 5.97
C HIS A 732 -13.57 20.59 4.95
N GLU A 733 -12.35 20.33 5.42
CA GLU A 733 -11.40 19.53 4.65
C GLU A 733 -11.33 18.16 5.32
N ASP A 734 -11.53 17.14 4.49
CA ASP A 734 -11.54 15.73 4.85
C ASP A 734 -10.24 15.38 5.60
N PHE A 735 -10.31 15.24 6.92
CA PHE A 735 -9.24 14.66 7.70
C PHE A 735 -9.18 13.17 7.36
N ASP A 736 -8.26 12.78 6.47
CA ASP A 736 -7.94 11.40 6.18
C ASP A 736 -6.97 10.88 7.28
N PRO A 737 -7.42 10.01 8.20
CA PRO A 737 -6.58 9.52 9.30
C PRO A 737 -5.40 8.65 8.83
N ASP A 738 -5.35 8.29 7.54
CA ASP A 738 -4.25 7.54 6.91
C ASP A 738 -3.27 8.43 6.13
N GLU A 739 -3.47 9.75 6.07
CA GLU A 739 -2.49 10.66 5.49
C GLU A 739 -1.30 10.77 6.47
N PRO A 740 -0.09 10.33 6.08
CA PRO A 740 1.06 10.42 6.97
C PRO A 740 1.28 11.89 7.28
N ILE A 741 1.15 12.25 8.56
CA ILE A 741 1.48 13.59 9.06
C ILE A 741 2.87 13.90 8.53
N ASP A 742 2.96 15.03 7.82
CA ASP A 742 4.22 15.50 7.28
C ASP A 742 5.26 15.52 8.41
N PRO A 743 6.41 14.82 8.30
CA PRO A 743 7.44 14.83 9.33
C PRO A 743 7.92 16.25 9.69
N GLU A 744 7.79 17.21 8.76
CA GLU A 744 8.03 18.63 9.01
C GLU A 744 6.94 19.26 9.88
N LEU A 745 5.67 18.90 9.67
CA LEU A 745 4.55 19.32 10.51
C LEU A 745 4.62 18.67 11.89
N GLU A 746 4.97 17.39 11.98
CA GLU A 746 5.17 16.68 13.25
C GLU A 746 6.33 17.30 14.05
N ALA A 747 7.46 17.59 13.39
CA ALA A 747 8.60 18.24 14.03
C ALA A 747 8.34 19.72 14.37
N ALA A 748 7.57 20.44 13.55
CA ALA A 748 7.17 21.81 13.83
C ALA A 748 6.19 21.87 15.01
N MET A 749 5.23 20.94 15.05
CA MET A 749 4.31 20.75 16.18
C MET A 749 5.09 20.38 17.44
N GLU A 750 6.07 19.47 17.37
CA GLU A 750 6.96 19.15 18.51
C GLU A 750 7.83 20.34 18.94
N ALA A 751 8.32 21.16 18.00
CA ALA A 751 9.14 22.33 18.31
C ALA A 751 8.31 23.50 18.89
N GLU A 752 7.08 23.69 18.43
CA GLU A 752 6.12 24.64 18.98
C GLU A 752 5.65 24.18 20.36
N PHE A 753 5.40 22.88 20.51
CA PHE A 753 5.11 22.20 21.76
C PHE A 753 6.24 22.35 22.80
N GLU A 754 7.51 22.18 22.42
CA GLU A 754 8.65 22.42 23.33
C GLU A 754 8.78 23.91 23.72
N ARG A 755 8.37 24.84 22.85
CA ARG A 755 8.32 26.29 23.18
C ARG A 755 7.15 26.64 24.11
N GLU A 756 6.01 25.99 23.96
CA GLU A 756 4.85 26.10 24.86
C GLU A 756 5.19 25.52 26.24
N MET A 757 5.82 24.34 26.27
CA MET A 757 6.34 23.68 27.47
C MET A 757 7.32 24.56 28.26
N ALA A 758 8.16 25.35 27.58
CA ALA A 758 9.09 26.27 28.23
C ALA A 758 8.40 27.48 28.90
N LYS A 759 7.11 27.73 28.63
CA LYS A 759 6.31 28.82 29.21
C LYS A 759 5.39 28.35 30.35
N GLU A 760 5.16 27.05 30.49
CA GLU A 760 4.34 26.44 31.55
C GLU A 760 5.01 26.60 32.93
N LYS A 761 4.22 26.99 33.94
CA LYS A 761 4.72 27.19 35.31
C LYS A 761 4.83 25.86 36.05
N PRO A 762 5.73 25.75 37.06
CA PRO A 762 5.78 24.58 37.92
C PRO A 762 4.43 24.33 38.59
N ILE A 763 4.01 23.07 38.76
CA ILE A 763 2.72 22.72 39.36
C ILE A 763 2.54 23.28 40.78
N ALA A 764 3.64 23.65 41.46
CA ALA A 764 3.59 24.35 42.73
C ALA A 764 2.66 25.59 42.71
N ASP A 765 2.58 26.28 41.57
CA ASP A 765 1.71 27.45 41.36
C ASP A 765 0.27 27.08 40.94
N GLU A 766 0.01 25.82 40.58
CA GLU A 766 -1.27 25.31 40.06
C GLU A 766 -1.85 24.11 40.83
N LEU A 767 -1.30 23.77 42.01
CA LEU A 767 -1.73 22.65 42.86
C LEU A 767 -3.22 22.68 43.21
N TRP A 768 -3.87 23.85 43.12
CA TRP A 768 -5.31 24.01 43.32
C TRP A 768 -6.14 23.25 42.26
N ARG A 769 -5.58 22.91 41.10
CA ARG A 769 -6.22 22.13 40.02
C ARG A 769 -6.24 20.62 40.29
N VAL A 770 -5.45 20.15 41.25
CA VAL A 770 -5.39 18.75 41.69
C VAL A 770 -6.11 18.61 43.04
N ASP A 771 -6.96 17.59 43.16
CA ASP A 771 -7.66 17.28 44.41
C ASP A 771 -6.67 17.08 45.57
N GLU A 772 -7.03 17.56 46.77
CA GLU A 772 -6.11 17.65 47.92
C GLU A 772 -5.52 16.31 48.34
N ASP A 773 -6.26 15.21 48.16
CA ASP A 773 -5.86 13.83 48.45
C ASP A 773 -4.93 13.21 47.39
N CYS A 774 -4.70 13.91 46.27
CA CYS A 774 -3.85 13.44 45.16
C CYS A 774 -2.56 14.24 45.02
N ARG A 775 -2.44 15.38 45.71
CA ARG A 775 -1.28 16.30 45.61
C ARG A 775 0.03 15.67 46.04
N GLU A 776 -0.01 14.74 46.99
CA GLU A 776 1.18 14.02 47.47
C GLU A 776 1.78 13.06 46.44
N PHE A 777 1.03 12.70 45.39
CA PHE A 777 1.47 11.81 44.31
C PHE A 777 2.08 12.55 43.11
N VAL A 778 2.20 13.87 43.18
CA VAL A 778 2.81 14.73 42.17
C VAL A 778 4.31 14.86 42.45
N TYR A 779 5.15 14.61 41.46
CA TYR A 779 6.60 14.67 41.61
C TYR A 779 7.15 16.09 41.42
N GLU A 780 8.31 16.35 42.03
CA GLU A 780 8.99 17.63 41.94
C GLU A 780 9.41 17.92 40.48
N GLY A 781 8.92 19.04 39.93
CA GLY A 781 9.19 19.45 38.55
C GLY A 781 8.08 19.13 37.54
N GLU A 782 6.99 18.45 37.93
CA GLU A 782 5.82 18.28 37.07
C GLU A 782 5.05 19.62 36.93
N ASN A 783 4.36 19.81 35.80
CA ASN A 783 3.35 20.86 35.58
C ASN A 783 1.99 20.21 35.29
N PHE A 784 0.89 20.96 35.38
CA PHE A 784 -0.46 20.36 35.30
C PHE A 784 -0.74 19.78 33.92
N TRP A 785 -0.26 20.45 32.88
CA TRP A 785 -0.37 19.99 31.51
C TRP A 785 0.35 18.63 31.29
N LEU A 786 1.54 18.44 31.87
CA LEU A 786 2.29 17.17 31.78
C LEU A 786 1.51 16.01 32.41
N LEU A 787 0.80 16.30 33.50
CA LEU A 787 -0.06 15.33 34.16
C LEU A 787 -1.29 14.99 33.30
N GLU A 788 -1.94 15.97 32.67
CA GLU A 788 -3.05 15.74 31.74
C GLU A 788 -2.63 14.90 30.53
N ARG A 789 -1.49 15.24 29.91
CA ARG A 789 -0.93 14.48 28.79
C ARG A 789 -0.61 13.05 29.19
N ASN A 790 0.10 12.86 30.31
CA ASN A 790 0.50 11.52 30.73
C ASN A 790 -0.71 10.68 31.17
N ALA A 791 -1.74 11.32 31.76
CA ALA A 791 -3.01 10.67 32.02
C ALA A 791 -3.68 10.22 30.72
N ALA A 792 -3.78 11.09 29.72
CA ALA A 792 -4.37 10.78 28.42
C ALA A 792 -3.60 9.69 27.67
N ALA A 793 -2.26 9.76 27.65
CA ALA A 793 -1.39 8.76 27.05
C ALA A 793 -1.49 7.39 27.74
N ALA A 794 -1.75 7.38 29.05
CA ALA A 794 -2.03 6.16 29.82
C ALA A 794 -3.52 5.75 29.78
N GLY A 795 -4.36 6.43 28.99
CA GLY A 795 -5.77 6.09 28.77
C GLY A 795 -6.75 6.57 29.85
N PHE A 796 -6.34 7.51 30.72
CA PHE A 796 -7.17 8.08 31.77
C PHE A 796 -7.77 9.43 31.34
N SER A 797 -9.08 9.60 31.59
CA SER A 797 -9.79 10.86 31.33
C SER A 797 -9.67 11.89 32.47
N ARG A 798 -9.07 11.51 33.60
CA ARG A 798 -8.84 12.39 34.76
C ARG A 798 -7.44 12.18 35.34
N VAL A 799 -6.76 13.28 35.64
CA VAL A 799 -5.41 13.32 36.20
C VAL A 799 -5.33 12.61 37.55
N GLU A 800 -6.33 12.78 38.42
CA GLU A 800 -6.32 12.20 39.76
C GLU A 800 -6.34 10.66 39.73
N THR A 801 -7.08 10.08 38.77
CA THR A 801 -7.15 8.63 38.58
C THR A 801 -5.81 8.08 38.11
N TYR A 802 -5.17 8.79 37.18
CA TYR A 802 -3.82 8.46 36.70
C TYR A 802 -2.78 8.53 37.83
N LEU A 803 -2.80 9.57 38.67
CA LEU A 803 -1.87 9.73 39.78
C LEU A 803 -2.00 8.59 40.81
N LYS A 804 -3.23 8.22 41.17
CA LYS A 804 -3.49 7.10 42.10
C LYS A 804 -3.04 5.75 41.53
N TRP A 805 -3.30 5.51 40.24
CA TRP A 805 -2.83 4.31 39.55
C TRP A 805 -1.30 4.27 39.47
N ARG A 806 -0.67 5.36 39.06
CA ARG A 806 0.79 5.50 38.96
C ARG A 806 1.48 5.24 40.30
N HIS A 807 0.90 5.74 41.38
CA HIS A 807 1.41 5.50 42.73
C HIS A 807 1.30 4.02 43.13
N GLN A 808 0.14 3.38 42.89
CA GLN A 808 -0.06 1.95 43.17
C GLN A 808 0.90 1.04 42.38
N GLU A 809 1.18 1.35 41.11
CA GLU A 809 2.16 0.63 40.29
C GLU A 809 3.61 0.84 40.77
N SER A 810 3.91 1.98 41.40
CA SER A 810 5.26 2.25 41.93
C SER A 810 5.55 1.57 43.28
N GLU A 811 4.50 1.18 44.01
CA GLU A 811 4.61 0.41 45.25
C GLU A 811 4.57 -1.11 45.04
N ALA A 812 4.18 -1.57 43.85
CA ALA A 812 4.17 -2.98 43.41
C ALA A 812 5.55 -3.42 42.90
#